data_AF-A0A346C8Y7-F1
#
_entry.id   AF-A0A346C8Y7-F1
#
_cell.length_a   1.000
_cell.length_b   1.000
_cell.length_c   1.000
_cell.angle_alpha   90.00
_cell.angle_beta   90.00
_cell.angle_gamma   90.00
#
_symmetry.space_group_name_H-M   'P 1'
#
loop_
_entity.id
_entity.type
_entity.pdbx_description
1 polymer ?
#
loop_
_entity_poly.entity_id
_entity_poly.type
_entity_poly.pdbx_seq_one_letter_code
_entity_poly.pdbx_strand_id
1 'polypeptide(L)'
;MRKSSVRRRLGAALPLALTAAMGIGLLAQPAGALPPAPVSAARAAHTGQQHAGPPPVAQSVAAPTEHVGKGRLKASALPPLAASKDVLKQSYGQHEEHAEPQAADRKKTTAAAAACDVSAFTTRTGSALVRQIESSTTDCVNTLFNLTGSDAHQAFHEAQMTTVAHALRDGSASYPGNASTGMPQLVLYLRAGYYVHYYNADTVGSYGSGLRTAIRAGLDAFFASPHSRDVGDANGETLAEAVTLIDSAEENARYIHVVKRLLADYDSSWNSSWWMLNAVNNVYTVTFRGHQVPAFVSAVQSDPSLIDALYGFASGHLALLGTDQSYLTSNAGRELGRFLQHSALRGKVRPLAAGLLNSSAITGATAPLWVGVAEMTAYHDPANCSSYGTCDLPAQLEKAVLPVTYTCSSSITIRAQQMTSGELSAACDSLRGQDAYFHSVARDGGPVAGDRNDTIEVVVFDSSTDYQTYAGAMFGIDTNNGGMYLEGDPSATGNQPRFIAYEAEWLRPDFQIWNLNHEYTHYLDGRFDMYGDFNANITTPTIWWVEGFAEYVSYSYRGVPYTEAMTEAGRGTYALSTLFDTTYSHDTNRVYRWGYLATRYLLDKHRADLDTVLGHYRAGDWNAARSYLTGTIGTRYDDDWYTWLAGCAAGDCGGGTNPPGNQAPTAAFTTDVQGLNVAFTDRSTDLDGTIASRSWDFGDGTTSTAADPSKTYGTAGAYTVRLTVTDDRGATATATRTVAVSGGTGTECTGTDTRELGQNCRRSGQSATTGNYAYLYLYVPAGTTRLTITTSGGTGDADLYYSDSGWPGTTGYTRRDTGGGNSHTLTVDHPAAGAHYISLYAVDGFDGVTVATGY
;
A
#
# COMPACT_ATOMS: atom_id res chain seq x y z
N MET A 1 22.38 -6.22 -70.20
CA MET A 1 22.34 -6.86 -71.53
C MET A 1 20.91 -6.89 -72.02
N ARG A 2 20.67 -6.31 -73.21
CA ARG A 2 19.59 -6.50 -74.23
C ARG A 2 18.20 -7.00 -73.76
N LYS A 3 17.04 -6.50 -74.22
CA LYS A 3 16.57 -5.47 -75.19
C LYS A 3 15.03 -5.45 -74.98
N SER A 4 14.40 -4.28 -74.85
CA SER A 4 13.45 -3.69 -75.85
C SER A 4 12.08 -4.39 -75.90
N SER A 5 10.91 -3.76 -76.10
CA SER A 5 10.58 -2.41 -76.58
C SER A 5 9.05 -2.28 -76.76
N VAL A 6 8.53 -1.05 -76.53
CA VAL A 6 7.54 -0.32 -77.39
C VAL A 6 6.06 -0.76 -77.29
N ARG A 7 5.15 0.05 -76.70
CA ARG A 7 4.49 1.31 -77.15
C ARG A 7 3.41 1.13 -78.24
N ARG A 8 2.18 1.62 -77.94
CA ARG A 8 1.37 2.64 -78.67
C ARG A 8 0.00 2.77 -77.95
N ARG A 9 -0.41 3.95 -77.44
CA ARG A 9 -1.07 5.11 -78.12
C ARG A 9 -2.46 4.74 -78.68
N LEU A 10 -3.54 5.52 -78.66
CA LEU A 10 -3.92 6.86 -78.17
C LEU A 10 -5.42 7.04 -78.56
N GLY A 11 -6.19 7.79 -77.76
CA GLY A 11 -7.37 8.58 -78.19
C GLY A 11 -8.65 7.82 -78.58
N ALA A 12 -9.85 8.40 -78.58
CA ALA A 12 -10.38 9.68 -78.11
C ALA A 12 -11.93 9.62 -78.27
N ALA A 13 -12.62 10.55 -77.60
CA ALA A 13 -13.96 11.11 -77.92
C ALA A 13 -15.25 10.32 -77.55
N LEU A 14 -15.91 10.81 -76.48
CA LEU A 14 -17.28 11.40 -76.40
C LEU A 14 -18.29 11.16 -77.57
N PRO A 15 -19.61 11.40 -77.38
CA PRO A 15 -20.45 11.31 -76.16
C PRO A 15 -21.93 10.87 -76.40
N LEU A 16 -22.71 10.98 -75.31
CA LEU A 16 -24.12 11.39 -75.22
C LEU A 16 -25.25 10.34 -75.35
N ALA A 17 -26.08 10.36 -74.30
CA ALA A 17 -27.56 10.36 -74.32
C ALA A 17 -28.28 9.07 -74.78
N LEU A 18 -29.41 8.63 -74.22
CA LEU A 18 -30.25 9.03 -73.10
C LEU A 18 -31.29 7.89 -72.96
N THR A 19 -31.78 7.69 -71.72
CA THR A 19 -33.15 7.29 -71.37
C THR A 19 -33.73 5.91 -71.72
N ALA A 20 -34.26 5.30 -70.63
CA ALA A 20 -35.60 4.72 -70.49
C ALA A 20 -35.88 3.37 -71.18
N ALA A 21 -36.67 2.46 -70.63
CA ALA A 21 -37.26 2.24 -69.31
C ALA A 21 -37.97 0.87 -69.42
N MET A 22 -37.85 0.07 -68.35
CA MET A 22 -38.89 -0.77 -67.74
C MET A 22 -39.89 -1.60 -68.59
N GLY A 23 -40.06 -2.85 -68.14
CA GLY A 23 -41.18 -3.74 -68.47
C GLY A 23 -40.83 -5.16 -68.03
N ILE A 24 -40.94 -5.50 -66.75
CA ILE A 24 -42.12 -6.13 -66.09
C ILE A 24 -42.42 -7.53 -66.66
N GLY A 25 -42.45 -8.54 -65.77
CA GLY A 25 -43.01 -9.85 -66.07
C GLY A 25 -42.30 -11.00 -65.33
N LEU A 26 -42.37 -11.11 -64.00
CA LEU A 26 -43.37 -11.92 -63.27
C LEU A 26 -43.45 -13.38 -63.74
N LEU A 27 -42.87 -14.32 -62.97
CA LEU A 27 -43.60 -15.29 -62.12
C LEU A 27 -42.85 -16.62 -61.90
N ALA A 28 -42.78 -16.97 -60.62
CA ALA A 28 -43.01 -18.28 -60.01
C ALA A 28 -42.07 -19.47 -60.34
N GLN A 29 -41.36 -19.88 -59.29
CA GLN A 29 -40.80 -21.21 -59.06
C GLN A 29 -41.93 -22.27 -58.96
N PRO A 30 -41.67 -23.60 -58.97
CA PRO A 30 -41.11 -24.26 -57.77
C PRO A 30 -40.23 -25.52 -57.97
N ALA A 31 -39.46 -25.80 -56.91
CA ALA A 31 -39.10 -27.10 -56.31
C ALA A 31 -38.13 -28.11 -56.98
N GLY A 32 -37.11 -28.49 -56.19
CA GLY A 32 -36.57 -29.86 -56.07
C GLY A 32 -35.30 -30.17 -56.88
N ALA A 33 -34.09 -29.96 -56.34
CA ALA A 33 -33.24 -30.96 -55.65
C ALA A 33 -32.63 -32.02 -56.61
N LEU A 34 -31.32 -32.06 -56.88
CA LEU A 34 -30.22 -32.66 -56.06
C LEU A 34 -28.83 -32.38 -56.74
N PRO A 35 -27.67 -32.69 -56.09
CA PRO A 35 -26.49 -31.81 -55.98
C PRO A 35 -25.34 -32.14 -56.96
N PRO A 36 -24.26 -31.34 -56.93
CA PRO A 36 -22.97 -31.94 -56.58
C PRO A 36 -22.13 -31.10 -55.62
N ALA A 37 -21.31 -31.82 -54.84
CA ALA A 37 -20.28 -31.31 -53.94
C ALA A 37 -19.05 -30.77 -54.71
N PRO A 38 -17.99 -30.32 -54.02
CA PRO A 38 -17.86 -28.97 -53.49
C PRO A 38 -16.69 -28.24 -54.20
N VAL A 39 -16.88 -26.98 -54.55
CA VAL A 39 -15.76 -26.09 -54.92
C VAL A 39 -15.71 -24.98 -53.89
N SER A 40 -14.59 -24.95 -53.18
CA SER A 40 -14.17 -24.01 -52.15
C SER A 40 -14.59 -22.57 -52.43
N ALA A 41 -15.71 -22.14 -51.82
CA ALA A 41 -16.00 -20.73 -51.64
C ALA A 41 -15.18 -20.25 -50.43
N ALA A 42 -14.22 -19.39 -50.70
CA ALA A 42 -13.55 -18.60 -49.68
C ALA A 42 -14.62 -17.99 -48.76
N ARG A 43 -14.60 -18.39 -47.48
CA ARG A 43 -15.29 -17.69 -46.40
C ARG A 43 -14.91 -16.22 -46.52
N ALA A 44 -15.87 -15.38 -46.93
CA ALA A 44 -15.90 -14.02 -46.45
C ALA A 44 -16.09 -14.13 -44.94
N ALA A 45 -14.97 -14.12 -44.21
CA ALA A 45 -14.98 -13.92 -42.78
C ALA A 45 -15.55 -12.53 -42.55
N HIS A 46 -16.82 -12.46 -42.15
CA HIS A 46 -17.29 -11.35 -41.34
C HIS A 46 -16.51 -11.44 -40.03
N THR A 47 -15.37 -10.77 -40.00
CA THR A 47 -14.67 -10.43 -38.77
C THR A 47 -15.65 -9.60 -37.95
N GLY A 48 -16.15 -10.15 -36.84
CA GLY A 48 -16.79 -9.34 -35.81
C GLY A 48 -15.85 -8.18 -35.49
N GLN A 49 -16.38 -6.96 -35.48
CA GLN A 49 -15.60 -5.82 -35.02
C GLN A 49 -15.19 -6.09 -33.58
N GLN A 50 -13.92 -6.44 -33.36
CA GLN A 50 -13.32 -6.34 -32.04
C GLN A 50 -13.42 -4.87 -31.62
N HIS A 51 -14.00 -4.61 -30.45
CA HIS A 51 -14.13 -3.28 -29.88
C HIS A 51 -12.72 -2.67 -29.73
N ALA A 52 -12.40 -1.64 -30.53
CA ALA A 52 -11.07 -1.00 -30.52
C ALA A 52 -10.95 0.15 -29.51
N GLY A 53 -12.00 0.42 -28.73
CA GLY A 53 -12.02 1.42 -27.66
C GLY A 53 -11.88 0.79 -26.26
N PRO A 54 -11.63 1.57 -25.20
CA PRO A 54 -11.60 1.07 -23.81
C PRO A 54 -12.89 0.31 -23.42
N PRO A 55 -12.95 -0.40 -22.29
CA PRO A 55 -14.19 -1.01 -21.81
C PRO A 55 -15.26 0.06 -21.49
N PRO A 56 -16.57 -0.29 -21.58
CA PRO A 56 -17.62 0.53 -20.97
C PRO A 56 -17.44 0.57 -19.45
N VAL A 57 -17.98 1.60 -18.79
CA VAL A 57 -17.77 1.83 -17.35
C VAL A 57 -18.70 0.92 -16.53
N ALA A 58 -18.18 0.20 -15.53
CA ALA A 58 -18.98 -0.51 -14.53
C ALA A 58 -19.63 0.47 -13.53
N GLN A 59 -20.63 0.05 -12.74
CA GLN A 59 -21.23 0.95 -11.73
C GLN A 59 -20.32 1.17 -10.50
N SER A 60 -19.34 0.30 -10.25
CA SER A 60 -18.34 0.50 -9.20
C SER A 60 -17.29 1.53 -9.63
N VAL A 61 -17.12 2.55 -8.78
CA VAL A 61 -16.15 3.64 -8.89
C VAL A 61 -14.68 3.16 -8.93
N ALA A 62 -14.41 1.87 -8.66
CA ALA A 62 -13.08 1.30 -8.81
C ALA A 62 -12.89 0.76 -10.24
N ALA A 63 -12.34 1.59 -11.12
CA ALA A 63 -11.46 1.04 -12.16
C ALA A 63 -10.32 0.27 -11.45
N PRO A 64 -9.74 -0.78 -12.06
CA PRO A 64 -8.59 -1.47 -11.48
C PRO A 64 -7.50 -0.44 -11.16
N THR A 65 -7.23 -0.23 -9.87
CA THR A 65 -6.24 0.73 -9.36
C THR A 65 -4.84 0.13 -9.50
N GLU A 66 -4.40 -0.01 -10.74
CA GLU A 66 -2.98 -0.23 -11.03
C GLU A 66 -2.22 1.03 -10.57
N HIS A 67 -1.51 0.91 -9.46
CA HIS A 67 -0.70 1.98 -8.87
C HIS A 67 0.79 1.72 -9.05
N VAL A 68 1.15 0.70 -9.83
CA VAL A 68 2.50 0.49 -10.38
C VAL A 68 2.42 0.56 -11.89
N GLY A 69 3.20 1.44 -12.52
CA GLY A 69 3.12 1.66 -13.96
C GLY A 69 4.48 1.68 -14.66
N LYS A 70 4.54 1.05 -15.84
CA LYS A 70 5.73 1.07 -16.72
C LYS A 70 6.07 2.47 -17.26
N GLY A 71 5.09 3.36 -17.41
CA GLY A 71 5.36 4.64 -18.06
C GLY A 71 4.16 5.56 -18.21
N ARG A 72 4.48 6.75 -18.74
CA ARG A 72 3.54 7.85 -18.93
C ARG A 72 2.35 7.45 -19.81
N LEU A 73 1.15 7.37 -19.22
CA LEU A 73 -0.13 7.38 -19.91
C LEU A 73 -0.22 8.59 -20.83
N LYS A 74 -0.74 8.34 -22.02
CA LYS A 74 -1.02 9.39 -22.99
C LYS A 74 -2.25 10.16 -22.54
N ALA A 75 -2.26 11.49 -22.73
CA ALA A 75 -3.42 12.31 -22.41
C ALA A 75 -4.72 11.87 -23.13
N SER A 76 -4.59 11.20 -24.30
CA SER A 76 -5.71 10.58 -25.01
C SER A 76 -6.34 9.38 -24.31
N ALA A 77 -5.63 8.75 -23.37
CA ALA A 77 -6.08 7.59 -22.61
C ALA A 77 -6.65 7.95 -21.22
N LEU A 78 -6.42 9.18 -20.75
CA LEU A 78 -6.89 9.63 -19.45
C LEU A 78 -8.39 10.02 -19.52
N PRO A 79 -9.28 9.33 -18.78
CA PRO A 79 -10.70 9.61 -18.77
C PRO A 79 -11.03 10.93 -18.03
N PRO A 80 -12.25 11.48 -18.18
CA PRO A 80 -12.73 12.57 -17.35
C PRO A 80 -12.65 12.24 -15.84
N LEU A 81 -12.46 13.27 -15.01
CA LEU A 81 -12.45 13.10 -13.56
C LEU A 81 -13.82 12.58 -13.06
N ALA A 82 -13.78 11.61 -12.14
CA ALA A 82 -14.99 11.08 -11.51
C ALA A 82 -15.63 12.11 -10.56
N ALA A 83 -16.93 11.95 -10.30
CA ALA A 83 -17.64 12.77 -9.33
C ALA A 83 -17.31 12.37 -7.87
N SER A 84 -17.05 11.09 -7.64
CA SER A 84 -16.58 10.59 -6.34
C SER A 84 -15.07 10.77 -6.22
N LYS A 85 -14.62 11.19 -5.03
CA LYS A 85 -13.21 11.25 -4.62
C LYS A 85 -12.82 10.09 -3.70
N ASP A 86 -13.71 9.12 -3.50
CA ASP A 86 -13.52 8.07 -2.48
C ASP A 86 -12.30 7.20 -2.78
N VAL A 87 -12.02 6.95 -4.06
CA VAL A 87 -10.83 6.19 -4.50
C VAL A 87 -9.52 6.87 -4.09
N LEU A 88 -9.51 8.20 -3.90
CA LEU A 88 -8.34 8.93 -3.40
C LEU A 88 -8.13 8.70 -1.90
N LYS A 89 -9.22 8.49 -1.16
CA LYS A 89 -9.20 8.33 0.30
C LYS A 89 -9.20 6.87 0.72
N GLN A 90 -9.32 5.94 -0.23
CA GLN A 90 -9.20 4.52 0.05
C GLN A 90 -7.74 4.25 0.41
N SER A 91 -7.53 3.88 1.68
CA SER A 91 -6.33 3.15 2.03
C SER A 91 -6.52 1.76 1.44
N TYR A 92 -5.45 1.15 0.92
CA TYR A 92 -5.53 -0.19 0.34
C TYR A 92 -6.09 -1.25 1.34
N GLY A 93 -6.17 -0.89 2.64
CA GLY A 93 -6.86 -1.62 3.71
C GLY A 93 -8.26 -1.19 4.15
N GLN A 94 -8.81 -0.03 3.79
CA GLN A 94 -10.14 0.41 4.27
C GLN A 94 -11.22 0.35 3.16
N HIS A 95 -12.09 -0.66 3.27
CA HIS A 95 -13.48 -0.55 2.80
C HIS A 95 -14.35 -0.75 4.03
N GLU A 96 -14.69 0.33 4.73
CA GLU A 96 -15.97 0.30 5.39
C GLU A 96 -17.04 0.35 4.29
N GLU A 97 -18.05 -0.53 4.36
CA GLU A 97 -19.30 -0.37 3.61
C GLU A 97 -19.99 0.92 4.08
N HIS A 98 -19.51 2.08 3.66
CA HIS A 98 -20.15 3.35 3.97
C HIS A 98 -20.81 3.94 2.74
N ALA A 99 -22.08 3.57 2.67
CA ALA A 99 -23.24 4.39 2.34
C ALA A 99 -23.01 5.62 1.47
N GLU A 100 -23.73 5.65 0.36
CA GLU A 100 -24.28 6.88 -0.22
C GLU A 100 -24.57 7.92 0.89
N PRO A 101 -24.21 9.20 0.72
CA PRO A 101 -24.60 10.23 1.68
C PRO A 101 -26.12 10.13 1.88
N GLN A 102 -26.51 9.93 3.14
CA GLN A 102 -27.85 9.52 3.54
C GLN A 102 -28.92 10.38 2.86
N ALA A 103 -29.68 9.74 1.96
CA ALA A 103 -31.03 10.19 1.66
C ALA A 103 -31.80 10.23 2.98
N ALA A 104 -32.25 11.43 3.38
CA ALA A 104 -33.13 11.59 4.52
C ALA A 104 -34.33 10.64 4.37
N ASP A 105 -34.66 9.93 5.46
CA ASP A 105 -35.81 9.04 5.64
C ASP A 105 -35.82 7.67 4.94
N ARG A 106 -34.83 6.82 5.21
CA ARG A 106 -35.08 5.37 5.34
C ARG A 106 -34.59 4.84 6.68
N LYS A 107 -35.54 4.52 7.57
CA LYS A 107 -35.30 3.71 8.78
C LYS A 107 -34.60 2.40 8.38
N LYS A 108 -33.29 2.30 8.64
CA LYS A 108 -32.52 1.05 8.56
C LYS A 108 -33.04 0.08 9.62
N THR A 109 -33.78 -0.94 9.22
CA THR A 109 -33.85 -2.21 9.94
C THR A 109 -32.63 -3.04 9.51
N THR A 110 -31.78 -3.37 10.47
CA THR A 110 -30.60 -4.24 10.32
C THR A 110 -30.98 -5.68 10.01
N ALA A 111 -31.27 -5.97 8.75
CA ALA A 111 -31.19 -7.30 8.17
C ALA A 111 -30.03 -7.30 7.18
N ALA A 112 -29.07 -8.21 7.36
CA ALA A 112 -28.02 -8.45 6.37
C ALA A 112 -28.66 -8.68 5.00
N ALA A 113 -28.27 -7.90 3.98
CA ALA A 113 -28.77 -8.07 2.63
C ALA A 113 -28.51 -9.52 2.19
N ALA A 114 -29.55 -10.24 1.78
CA ALA A 114 -29.39 -11.58 1.24
C ALA A 114 -28.49 -11.50 -0.01
N ALA A 115 -27.52 -12.41 -0.13
CA ALA A 115 -26.66 -12.50 -1.30
C ALA A 115 -27.49 -12.59 -2.58
N CYS A 116 -27.12 -11.83 -3.61
CA CYS A 116 -27.82 -11.82 -4.89
C CYS A 116 -27.75 -13.20 -5.55
N ASP A 117 -28.91 -13.82 -5.78
CA ASP A 117 -28.98 -15.13 -6.44
C ASP A 117 -28.82 -14.96 -7.95
N VAL A 118 -27.59 -15.15 -8.45
CA VAL A 118 -27.28 -15.09 -9.90
C VAL A 118 -28.18 -16.03 -10.72
N SER A 119 -28.51 -17.21 -10.17
CA SER A 119 -29.35 -18.19 -10.86
C SER A 119 -30.75 -17.64 -11.16
N ALA A 120 -31.20 -16.65 -10.39
CA ALA A 120 -32.47 -15.98 -10.59
C ALA A 120 -32.53 -15.21 -11.92
N PHE A 121 -31.39 -14.73 -12.43
CA PHE A 121 -31.28 -13.99 -13.68
C PHE A 121 -30.95 -14.91 -14.85
N THR A 122 -30.12 -15.94 -14.64
CA THR A 122 -29.67 -16.84 -15.71
C THR A 122 -30.72 -17.87 -16.13
N THR A 123 -31.65 -18.24 -15.23
CA THR A 123 -32.68 -19.27 -15.51
C THR A 123 -34.00 -18.71 -16.04
N ARG A 124 -34.21 -17.40 -16.00
CA ARG A 124 -35.48 -16.76 -16.41
C ARG A 124 -35.35 -16.08 -17.78
N THR A 125 -36.47 -15.99 -18.50
CA THR A 125 -36.53 -15.35 -19.82
C THR A 125 -37.79 -14.50 -19.96
N GLY A 126 -37.82 -13.60 -20.95
CA GLY A 126 -39.02 -12.83 -21.27
C GLY A 126 -39.54 -11.99 -20.09
N SER A 127 -40.86 -11.95 -19.90
CA SER A 127 -41.49 -11.18 -18.81
C SER A 127 -41.14 -11.68 -17.41
N ALA A 128 -40.72 -12.94 -17.25
CA ALA A 128 -40.28 -13.46 -15.97
C ALA A 128 -38.91 -12.90 -15.57
N LEU A 129 -38.01 -12.71 -16.54
CA LEU A 129 -36.74 -12.04 -16.32
C LEU A 129 -36.96 -10.56 -15.98
N VAL A 130 -37.81 -9.86 -16.74
CA VAL A 130 -38.11 -8.44 -16.50
C VAL A 130 -38.62 -8.22 -15.07
N ARG A 131 -39.60 -9.01 -14.62
CA ARG A 131 -40.11 -8.92 -13.24
C ARG A 131 -39.04 -9.22 -12.19
N GLN A 132 -38.14 -10.17 -12.46
CA GLN A 132 -37.03 -10.47 -11.56
C GLN A 132 -36.12 -9.24 -11.41
N ILE A 133 -35.73 -8.63 -12.53
CA ILE A 133 -34.89 -7.42 -12.54
C ILE A 133 -35.58 -6.27 -11.79
N GLU A 134 -36.84 -5.97 -12.13
CA GLU A 134 -37.61 -4.89 -11.51
C GLU A 134 -37.79 -5.06 -10.00
N SER A 135 -37.88 -6.30 -9.52
CA SER A 135 -38.04 -6.61 -8.09
C SER A 135 -36.71 -6.67 -7.30
N SER A 136 -35.57 -6.57 -7.97
CA SER A 136 -34.25 -6.68 -7.35
C SER A 136 -33.76 -5.33 -6.82
N THR A 137 -32.79 -5.36 -5.90
CA THR A 137 -32.03 -4.14 -5.54
C THR A 137 -31.00 -3.83 -6.63
N THR A 138 -30.62 -2.55 -6.77
CA THR A 138 -29.53 -2.15 -7.67
C THR A 138 -28.20 -2.78 -7.25
N ASP A 139 -27.94 -2.94 -5.94
CA ASP A 139 -26.81 -3.71 -5.42
C ASP A 139 -26.78 -5.16 -5.92
N CYS A 140 -27.92 -5.84 -5.99
CA CYS A 140 -28.00 -7.20 -6.52
C CYS A 140 -27.69 -7.20 -8.02
N VAL A 141 -28.33 -6.33 -8.80
CA VAL A 141 -28.07 -6.22 -10.25
C VAL A 141 -26.60 -5.86 -10.53
N ASN A 142 -25.97 -5.07 -9.67
CA ASN A 142 -24.55 -4.72 -9.77
C ASN A 142 -23.60 -5.92 -9.70
N THR A 143 -23.94 -6.95 -8.93
CA THR A 143 -23.11 -8.15 -8.87
C THR A 143 -22.98 -8.84 -10.24
N LEU A 144 -23.92 -8.58 -11.16
CA LEU A 144 -23.95 -9.21 -12.49
C LEU A 144 -22.87 -8.68 -13.45
N PHE A 145 -22.21 -7.55 -13.15
CA PHE A 145 -21.08 -7.05 -13.95
C PHE A 145 -19.88 -8.01 -13.95
N ASN A 146 -19.80 -8.90 -12.95
CA ASN A 146 -18.69 -9.85 -12.77
C ASN A 146 -18.97 -11.22 -13.38
N LEU A 147 -20.11 -11.42 -14.07
CA LEU A 147 -20.44 -12.72 -14.65
C LEU A 147 -19.46 -13.09 -15.76
N THR A 148 -19.07 -14.37 -15.76
CA THR A 148 -18.25 -15.00 -16.80
C THR A 148 -18.86 -16.35 -17.20
N GLY A 149 -18.32 -17.01 -18.21
CA GLY A 149 -18.73 -18.38 -18.57
C GLY A 149 -20.21 -18.53 -18.93
N SER A 150 -20.81 -19.65 -18.56
CA SER A 150 -22.21 -19.96 -18.91
C SER A 150 -23.21 -18.95 -18.35
N ASP A 151 -22.93 -18.39 -17.17
CA ASP A 151 -23.83 -17.45 -16.51
C ASP A 151 -23.88 -16.12 -17.27
N ALA A 152 -22.73 -15.65 -17.76
CA ALA A 152 -22.65 -14.48 -18.63
C ALA A 152 -23.50 -14.65 -19.90
N HIS A 153 -23.40 -15.81 -20.56
CA HIS A 153 -24.22 -16.12 -21.74
C HIS A 153 -25.72 -16.14 -21.42
N GLN A 154 -26.10 -16.86 -20.37
CA GLN A 154 -27.50 -17.06 -20.02
C GLN A 154 -28.19 -15.76 -19.62
N ALA A 155 -27.50 -14.90 -18.86
CA ALA A 155 -28.01 -13.57 -18.50
C ALA A 155 -28.06 -12.61 -19.70
N PHE A 156 -27.01 -12.55 -20.52
CA PHE A 156 -26.79 -11.39 -21.39
C PHE A 156 -26.83 -11.65 -22.90
N HIS A 157 -27.11 -12.86 -23.39
CA HIS A 157 -27.27 -13.05 -24.83
C HIS A 157 -28.37 -12.14 -25.44
N GLU A 158 -28.26 -11.85 -26.76
CA GLU A 158 -29.01 -10.77 -27.43
C GLU A 158 -30.53 -10.78 -27.16
N ALA A 159 -31.15 -11.96 -27.05
CA ALA A 159 -32.59 -12.08 -26.82
C ALA A 159 -33.04 -11.52 -25.46
N GLN A 160 -32.24 -11.72 -24.40
CA GLN A 160 -32.56 -11.18 -23.07
C GLN A 160 -32.36 -9.67 -23.05
N MET A 161 -31.23 -9.21 -23.58
CA MET A 161 -30.92 -7.77 -23.71
C MET A 161 -32.02 -7.04 -24.49
N THR A 162 -32.50 -7.64 -25.58
CA THR A 162 -33.59 -7.09 -26.39
C THR A 162 -34.90 -7.03 -25.60
N THR A 163 -35.21 -8.07 -24.83
CA THR A 163 -36.39 -8.12 -23.96
C THR A 163 -36.36 -7.00 -22.92
N VAL A 164 -35.24 -6.81 -22.24
CA VAL A 164 -35.08 -5.78 -21.20
C VAL A 164 -35.08 -4.38 -21.81
N ALA A 165 -34.50 -4.18 -22.99
CA ALA A 165 -34.57 -2.90 -23.70
C ALA A 165 -36.00 -2.53 -24.12
N HIS A 166 -36.84 -3.51 -24.47
CA HIS A 166 -38.27 -3.28 -24.69
C HIS A 166 -39.02 -2.98 -23.40
N ALA A 167 -38.67 -3.60 -22.28
CA ALA A 167 -39.25 -3.25 -20.97
C ALA A 167 -38.91 -1.81 -20.57
N LEU A 168 -37.67 -1.36 -20.79
CA LEU A 168 -37.27 0.05 -20.61
C LEU A 168 -38.15 0.98 -21.46
N ARG A 169 -38.36 0.66 -22.74
CA ARG A 169 -39.25 1.43 -23.63
C ARG A 169 -40.67 1.52 -23.07
N ASP A 170 -41.24 0.37 -22.72
CA ASP A 170 -42.66 0.27 -22.35
C ASP A 170 -42.94 0.92 -20.99
N GLY A 171 -42.02 0.77 -20.02
CA GLY A 171 -42.14 1.40 -18.70
C GLY A 171 -41.86 2.90 -18.70
N SER A 172 -41.10 3.42 -19.69
CA SER A 172 -40.75 4.86 -19.77
C SER A 172 -41.97 5.78 -19.91
N ALA A 173 -43.04 5.31 -20.55
CA ALA A 173 -44.28 6.08 -20.71
C ALA A 173 -44.99 6.40 -19.39
N SER A 174 -44.78 5.58 -18.36
CA SER A 174 -45.35 5.74 -17.02
C SER A 174 -44.26 5.91 -15.93
N TYR A 175 -43.03 6.24 -16.32
CA TYR A 175 -41.92 6.41 -15.39
C TYR A 175 -42.21 7.56 -14.41
N PRO A 176 -42.27 7.30 -13.10
CA PRO A 176 -42.73 8.29 -12.12
C PRO A 176 -41.63 9.21 -11.59
N GLY A 177 -40.44 9.23 -12.21
CA GLY A 177 -39.29 10.00 -11.71
C GLY A 177 -38.61 9.37 -10.48
N ASN A 178 -38.80 8.08 -10.24
CA ASN A 178 -38.16 7.35 -9.15
C ASN A 178 -38.07 5.83 -9.40
N ALA A 179 -37.38 5.11 -8.52
CA ALA A 179 -37.12 3.68 -8.64
C ALA A 179 -38.34 2.74 -8.42
N SER A 180 -39.54 3.25 -8.12
CA SER A 180 -40.70 2.41 -7.71
C SER A 180 -41.18 1.42 -8.77
N THR A 181 -40.82 1.62 -10.05
CA THR A 181 -41.18 0.73 -11.16
C THR A 181 -40.06 -0.21 -11.58
N GLY A 182 -38.93 -0.23 -10.87
CA GLY A 182 -37.77 -1.04 -11.27
C GLY A 182 -36.95 -0.45 -12.43
N MET A 183 -37.18 0.82 -12.78
CA MET A 183 -36.52 1.46 -13.94
C MET A 183 -34.99 1.53 -13.83
N PRO A 184 -34.37 1.92 -12.70
CA PRO A 184 -32.92 1.94 -12.60
C PRO A 184 -32.33 0.52 -12.72
N GLN A 185 -33.01 -0.51 -12.21
CA GLN A 185 -32.59 -1.92 -12.35
C GLN A 185 -32.57 -2.37 -13.82
N LEU A 186 -33.57 -1.99 -14.61
CA LEU A 186 -33.61 -2.32 -16.04
C LEU A 186 -32.45 -1.67 -16.80
N VAL A 187 -32.18 -0.39 -16.54
CA VAL A 187 -31.06 0.35 -17.15
C VAL A 187 -29.72 -0.26 -16.73
N LEU A 188 -29.57 -0.57 -15.44
CA LEU A 188 -28.36 -1.15 -14.88
C LEU A 188 -28.08 -2.56 -15.42
N TYR A 189 -29.13 -3.39 -15.58
CA TYR A 189 -29.01 -4.70 -16.21
C TYR A 189 -28.50 -4.59 -17.65
N LEU A 190 -29.02 -3.62 -18.42
CA LEU A 190 -28.55 -3.37 -19.79
C LEU A 190 -27.09 -2.92 -19.80
N ARG A 191 -26.68 -2.05 -18.86
CA ARG A 191 -25.26 -1.70 -18.71
C ARG A 191 -24.39 -2.92 -18.41
N ALA A 192 -24.80 -3.75 -17.45
CA ALA A 192 -24.09 -4.98 -17.09
C ALA A 192 -23.91 -5.89 -18.30
N GLY A 193 -24.95 -6.06 -19.12
CA GLY A 193 -24.87 -6.91 -20.31
C GLY A 193 -23.97 -6.38 -21.41
N TYR A 194 -23.89 -5.06 -21.63
CA TYR A 194 -22.89 -4.48 -22.55
C TYR A 194 -21.48 -4.59 -21.99
N TYR A 195 -21.29 -4.39 -20.69
CA TYR A 195 -20.01 -4.53 -20.01
C TYR A 195 -19.47 -5.96 -20.09
N VAL A 196 -20.26 -6.94 -19.66
CA VAL A 196 -19.87 -8.35 -19.69
C VAL A 196 -19.62 -8.82 -21.12
N HIS A 197 -20.44 -8.39 -22.08
CA HIS A 197 -20.22 -8.69 -23.50
C HIS A 197 -18.89 -8.14 -24.02
N TYR A 198 -18.48 -6.93 -23.63
CA TYR A 198 -17.20 -6.35 -24.06
C TYR A 198 -16.01 -7.27 -23.71
N TYR A 199 -16.00 -7.84 -22.51
CA TYR A 199 -14.91 -8.73 -22.04
C TYR A 199 -15.10 -10.20 -22.42
N ASN A 200 -16.35 -10.65 -22.62
CA ASN A 200 -16.70 -12.06 -22.78
C ASN A 200 -17.48 -12.32 -24.08
N ALA A 201 -17.25 -11.55 -25.14
CA ALA A 201 -18.02 -11.62 -26.39
C ALA A 201 -18.07 -13.04 -26.99
N ASP A 202 -16.97 -13.79 -26.93
CA ASP A 202 -16.88 -15.16 -27.42
C ASP A 202 -17.83 -16.13 -26.66
N THR A 203 -18.15 -15.81 -25.41
CA THR A 203 -19.04 -16.60 -24.57
C THR A 203 -20.48 -16.08 -24.63
N VAL A 204 -20.69 -14.77 -24.53
CA VAL A 204 -22.03 -14.15 -24.57
C VAL A 204 -22.68 -14.28 -25.95
N GLY A 205 -21.89 -14.30 -27.02
CA GLY A 205 -22.36 -14.26 -28.39
C GLY A 205 -22.45 -12.82 -28.91
N SER A 206 -22.82 -12.65 -30.19
CA SER A 206 -22.84 -11.34 -30.84
C SER A 206 -24.12 -10.54 -30.57
N TYR A 207 -24.00 -9.23 -30.43
CA TYR A 207 -25.13 -8.30 -30.49
C TYR A 207 -25.37 -7.75 -31.91
N GLY A 208 -26.57 -7.97 -32.43
CA GLY A 208 -27.00 -7.54 -33.75
C GLY A 208 -27.77 -6.22 -33.81
N SER A 209 -28.30 -5.93 -34.99
CA SER A 209 -29.13 -4.75 -35.24
C SER A 209 -30.48 -4.78 -34.52
N GLY A 210 -30.96 -5.96 -34.11
CA GLY A 210 -32.19 -6.14 -33.35
C GLY A 210 -32.08 -5.47 -31.98
N LEU A 211 -31.07 -5.84 -31.20
CA LEU A 211 -30.78 -5.19 -29.92
C LEU A 211 -30.52 -3.69 -30.09
N ARG A 212 -29.76 -3.28 -31.11
CA ARG A 212 -29.52 -1.85 -31.38
C ARG A 212 -30.81 -1.06 -31.62
N THR A 213 -31.79 -1.63 -32.33
CA THR A 213 -33.09 -0.98 -32.50
C THR A 213 -33.87 -0.94 -31.18
N ALA A 214 -33.82 -2.00 -30.39
CA ALA A 214 -34.50 -2.07 -29.10
C ALA A 214 -33.93 -1.07 -28.08
N ILE A 215 -32.61 -0.98 -27.96
CA ILE A 215 -31.95 -0.05 -27.02
C ILE A 215 -32.23 1.41 -27.37
N ARG A 216 -32.22 1.74 -28.67
CA ARG A 216 -32.63 3.07 -29.16
C ARG A 216 -34.07 3.38 -28.78
N ALA A 217 -34.98 2.44 -28.99
CA ALA A 217 -36.38 2.65 -28.61
C ALA A 217 -36.54 2.85 -27.10
N GLY A 218 -35.78 2.11 -26.27
CA GLY A 218 -35.76 2.27 -24.81
C GLY A 218 -35.25 3.65 -24.38
N LEU A 219 -34.04 4.03 -24.82
CA LEU A 219 -33.44 5.32 -24.50
C LEU A 219 -34.23 6.51 -25.05
N ASP A 220 -34.77 6.40 -26.27
CA ASP A 220 -35.64 7.43 -26.86
C ASP A 220 -36.89 7.65 -25.99
N ALA A 221 -37.54 6.58 -25.55
CA ALA A 221 -38.73 6.67 -24.69
C ALA A 221 -38.38 7.24 -23.31
N PHE A 222 -37.27 6.81 -22.71
CA PHE A 222 -36.82 7.31 -21.42
C PHE A 222 -36.52 8.82 -21.45
N PHE A 223 -35.68 9.27 -22.38
CA PHE A 223 -35.30 10.69 -22.46
C PHE A 223 -36.42 11.61 -22.95
N ALA A 224 -37.47 11.06 -23.58
CA ALA A 224 -38.69 11.79 -23.93
C ALA A 224 -39.67 11.94 -22.75
N SER A 225 -39.53 11.12 -21.69
CA SER A 225 -40.37 11.23 -20.49
C SER A 225 -40.11 12.58 -19.79
N PRO A 226 -41.16 13.35 -19.43
CA PRO A 226 -40.98 14.58 -18.66
C PRO A 226 -40.27 14.33 -17.32
N HIS A 227 -40.53 13.19 -16.70
CA HIS A 227 -39.93 12.79 -15.42
C HIS A 227 -38.43 12.48 -15.53
N SER A 228 -37.89 12.29 -16.74
CA SER A 228 -36.44 12.19 -16.93
C SER A 228 -35.71 13.52 -16.62
N ARG A 229 -36.46 14.61 -16.42
CA ARG A 229 -35.94 15.96 -16.11
C ARG A 229 -36.19 16.37 -14.65
N ASP A 230 -36.83 15.51 -13.85
CA ASP A 230 -37.06 15.81 -12.44
C ASP A 230 -35.71 15.94 -11.72
N VAL A 231 -35.55 17.00 -10.94
CA VAL A 231 -34.31 17.29 -10.20
C VAL A 231 -34.42 16.72 -8.79
N GLY A 232 -33.65 15.66 -8.53
CA GLY A 232 -33.55 15.01 -7.22
C GLY A 232 -33.03 13.58 -7.35
N ASP A 233 -32.47 13.03 -6.26
CA ASP A 233 -31.80 11.71 -6.29
C ASP A 233 -32.69 10.58 -6.78
N ALA A 234 -33.99 10.65 -6.49
CA ALA A 234 -34.94 9.63 -6.90
C ALA A 234 -34.96 9.41 -8.42
N ASN A 235 -34.92 10.49 -9.22
CA ASN A 235 -34.78 10.40 -10.66
C ASN A 235 -33.31 10.31 -11.08
N GLY A 236 -32.44 11.02 -10.37
CA GLY A 236 -31.02 11.17 -10.67
C GLY A 236 -30.34 9.83 -10.90
N GLU A 237 -30.64 8.81 -10.07
CA GLU A 237 -30.03 7.48 -10.20
C GLU A 237 -30.31 6.91 -11.60
N THR A 238 -31.58 6.83 -11.98
CA THR A 238 -31.99 6.30 -13.30
C THR A 238 -31.42 7.15 -14.43
N LEU A 239 -31.41 8.48 -14.27
CA LEU A 239 -30.88 9.39 -15.28
C LEU A 239 -29.37 9.21 -15.49
N ALA A 240 -28.59 9.13 -14.41
CA ALA A 240 -27.14 8.94 -14.47
C ALA A 240 -26.77 7.62 -15.15
N GLU A 241 -27.48 6.56 -14.79
CA GLU A 241 -27.36 5.23 -15.39
C GLU A 241 -27.70 5.23 -16.88
N ALA A 242 -28.79 5.91 -17.26
CA ALA A 242 -29.22 5.99 -18.65
C ALA A 242 -28.23 6.80 -19.52
N VAL A 243 -27.59 7.83 -18.96
CA VAL A 243 -26.53 8.57 -19.66
C VAL A 243 -25.31 7.67 -19.90
N THR A 244 -24.91 6.85 -18.93
CA THR A 244 -23.80 5.89 -19.13
C THR A 244 -24.18 4.78 -20.11
N LEU A 245 -25.45 4.38 -20.16
CA LEU A 245 -25.94 3.40 -21.14
C LEU A 245 -25.82 3.90 -22.59
N ILE A 246 -25.85 5.23 -22.83
CA ILE A 246 -25.54 5.80 -24.16
C ILE A 246 -24.16 5.34 -24.64
N ASP A 247 -23.14 5.43 -23.77
CA ASP A 247 -21.79 4.98 -24.08
C ASP A 247 -21.70 3.45 -24.15
N SER A 248 -22.31 2.75 -23.18
CA SER A 248 -22.26 1.28 -23.10
C SER A 248 -22.80 0.62 -24.38
N ALA A 249 -23.81 1.24 -25.00
CA ALA A 249 -24.40 0.79 -26.26
C ALA A 249 -23.75 1.40 -27.52
N GLU A 250 -22.67 2.19 -27.39
CA GLU A 250 -22.00 2.94 -28.46
C GLU A 250 -22.94 3.88 -29.26
N GLU A 251 -23.96 4.46 -28.60
CA GLU A 251 -24.97 5.35 -29.21
C GLU A 251 -24.63 6.85 -29.05
N ASN A 252 -23.37 7.18 -28.75
CA ASN A 252 -22.88 8.54 -28.46
C ASN A 252 -23.34 9.57 -29.51
N ALA A 253 -23.28 9.20 -30.80
CA ALA A 253 -23.63 10.08 -31.92
C ALA A 253 -25.12 10.48 -31.93
N ARG A 254 -26.02 9.53 -31.61
CA ARG A 254 -27.47 9.75 -31.64
C ARG A 254 -27.92 10.67 -30.51
N TYR A 255 -27.30 10.53 -29.34
CA TYR A 255 -27.71 11.21 -28.11
C TYR A 255 -26.86 12.45 -27.77
N ILE A 256 -26.13 13.04 -28.73
CA ILE A 256 -25.47 14.35 -28.56
C ILE A 256 -26.46 15.42 -28.05
N HIS A 257 -27.73 15.34 -28.46
CA HIS A 257 -28.77 16.25 -27.98
C HIS A 257 -29.06 16.12 -26.48
N VAL A 258 -28.93 14.92 -25.89
CA VAL A 258 -29.05 14.69 -24.45
C VAL A 258 -27.85 15.26 -23.70
N VAL A 259 -26.64 15.07 -24.23
CA VAL A 259 -25.41 15.68 -23.70
C VAL A 259 -25.55 17.20 -23.66
N LYS A 260 -25.94 17.84 -24.77
CA LYS A 260 -26.16 19.29 -24.83
C LYS A 260 -27.26 19.76 -23.87
N ARG A 261 -28.34 19.00 -23.73
CA ARG A 261 -29.44 19.29 -22.80
C ARG A 261 -28.95 19.31 -21.36
N LEU A 262 -28.27 18.26 -20.90
CA LEU A 262 -27.83 18.15 -19.50
C LEU A 262 -26.82 19.23 -19.12
N LEU A 263 -25.93 19.61 -20.05
CA LEU A 263 -25.03 20.76 -19.85
C LEU A 263 -25.81 22.10 -19.76
N ALA A 264 -26.91 22.24 -20.50
CA ALA A 264 -27.71 23.47 -20.50
C ALA A 264 -28.69 23.56 -19.31
N ASP A 265 -29.22 22.42 -18.86
CA ASP A 265 -30.24 22.34 -17.81
C ASP A 265 -29.62 22.38 -16.39
N TYR A 266 -28.31 22.13 -16.25
CA TYR A 266 -27.63 22.19 -14.96
C TYR A 266 -27.69 23.58 -14.34
N ASP A 267 -28.04 23.63 -13.05
CA ASP A 267 -27.89 24.79 -12.19
C ASP A 267 -27.52 24.35 -10.76
N SER A 268 -27.29 25.30 -9.86
CA SER A 268 -26.84 25.01 -8.50
C SER A 268 -27.86 24.25 -7.63
N SER A 269 -29.12 24.11 -8.04
CA SER A 269 -30.10 23.26 -7.32
C SER A 269 -29.73 21.78 -7.37
N TRP A 270 -28.98 21.36 -8.39
CA TRP A 270 -28.54 19.98 -8.59
C TRP A 270 -27.46 19.58 -7.58
N ASN A 271 -26.72 20.55 -7.00
CA ASN A 271 -25.59 20.31 -6.10
C ASN A 271 -25.96 19.54 -4.83
N SER A 272 -27.24 19.52 -4.46
CA SER A 272 -27.76 18.77 -3.31
C SER A 272 -28.00 17.29 -3.62
N SER A 273 -27.94 16.88 -4.89
CA SER A 273 -28.24 15.53 -5.35
C SER A 273 -27.01 14.91 -5.99
N TRP A 274 -26.47 13.89 -5.33
CA TRP A 274 -25.29 13.16 -5.79
C TRP A 274 -25.55 12.52 -7.16
N TRP A 275 -26.73 11.95 -7.36
CA TRP A 275 -27.05 11.28 -8.61
C TRP A 275 -27.30 12.27 -9.76
N MET A 276 -27.86 13.45 -9.51
CA MET A 276 -28.00 14.49 -10.54
C MET A 276 -26.63 15.04 -10.97
N LEU A 277 -25.71 15.23 -10.02
CA LEU A 277 -24.32 15.59 -10.32
C LEU A 277 -23.61 14.53 -11.17
N ASN A 278 -23.82 13.25 -10.88
CA ASN A 278 -23.31 12.15 -11.71
C ASN A 278 -23.92 12.15 -13.11
N ALA A 279 -25.22 12.41 -13.24
CA ALA A 279 -25.87 12.49 -14.55
C ALA A 279 -25.25 13.55 -15.46
N VAL A 280 -24.93 14.73 -14.93
CA VAL A 280 -24.21 15.77 -15.70
C VAL A 280 -22.77 15.34 -15.96
N ASN A 281 -22.06 14.76 -14.99
CA ASN A 281 -20.68 14.35 -15.20
C ASN A 281 -20.53 13.25 -16.26
N ASN A 282 -21.47 12.30 -16.32
CA ASN A 282 -21.43 11.17 -17.24
C ASN A 282 -21.50 11.62 -18.72
N VAL A 283 -21.94 12.85 -19.01
CA VAL A 283 -21.90 13.39 -20.37
C VAL A 283 -20.48 13.57 -20.90
N TYR A 284 -19.51 13.80 -20.01
CA TYR A 284 -18.10 13.88 -20.38
C TYR A 284 -17.56 12.50 -20.74
N THR A 285 -18.02 11.43 -20.07
CA THR A 285 -17.71 10.05 -20.49
C THR A 285 -18.26 9.78 -21.88
N VAL A 286 -19.52 10.13 -22.15
CA VAL A 286 -20.12 9.99 -23.50
C VAL A 286 -19.32 10.78 -24.55
N THR A 287 -18.81 11.96 -24.20
CA THR A 287 -18.01 12.79 -25.12
C THR A 287 -16.62 12.19 -25.34
N PHE A 288 -15.91 11.85 -24.26
CA PHE A 288 -14.59 11.23 -24.26
C PHE A 288 -14.55 9.98 -25.14
N ARG A 289 -15.52 9.09 -24.90
CA ARG A 289 -15.72 7.82 -25.62
C ARG A 289 -16.21 7.99 -27.05
N GLY A 290 -16.93 9.09 -27.29
CA GLY A 290 -17.38 9.47 -28.63
C GLY A 290 -16.22 9.68 -29.60
N HIS A 291 -15.04 10.09 -29.13
CA HIS A 291 -13.86 10.25 -29.98
C HIS A 291 -13.39 8.94 -30.64
N GLN A 292 -13.69 7.79 -30.04
CA GLN A 292 -13.39 6.46 -30.58
C GLN A 292 -14.52 5.93 -31.49
N VAL A 293 -15.67 6.62 -31.57
CA VAL A 293 -16.83 6.25 -32.39
C VAL A 293 -16.87 7.12 -33.67
N PRO A 294 -16.57 6.57 -34.87
CA PRO A 294 -16.50 7.36 -36.10
C PRO A 294 -17.78 8.15 -36.43
N ALA A 295 -18.95 7.59 -36.09
CA ALA A 295 -20.23 8.25 -36.30
C ALA A 295 -20.39 9.50 -35.42
N PHE A 296 -19.87 9.50 -34.20
CA PHE A 296 -19.91 10.65 -33.30
C PHE A 296 -19.00 11.76 -33.81
N VAL A 297 -17.77 11.42 -34.21
CA VAL A 297 -16.82 12.38 -34.80
C VAL A 297 -17.44 13.05 -36.04
N SER A 298 -18.06 12.25 -36.92
CA SER A 298 -18.74 12.75 -38.13
C SER A 298 -19.92 13.67 -37.77
N ALA A 299 -20.71 13.31 -36.76
CA ALA A 299 -21.84 14.12 -36.31
C ALA A 299 -21.38 15.49 -35.78
N VAL A 300 -20.35 15.53 -34.93
CA VAL A 300 -19.81 16.80 -34.39
C VAL A 300 -19.14 17.64 -35.46
N GLN A 301 -18.49 17.04 -36.47
CA GLN A 301 -17.97 17.77 -37.63
C GLN A 301 -19.09 18.44 -38.44
N SER A 302 -20.25 17.80 -38.54
CA SER A 302 -21.41 18.36 -39.25
C SER A 302 -22.15 19.44 -38.45
N ASP A 303 -22.27 19.25 -37.13
CA ASP A 303 -22.86 20.20 -36.19
C ASP A 303 -21.92 20.39 -34.98
N PRO A 304 -21.04 21.40 -35.01
CA PRO A 304 -20.07 21.61 -33.96
C PRO A 304 -20.68 22.33 -32.73
N SER A 305 -22.01 22.38 -32.56
CA SER A 305 -22.66 23.01 -31.40
C SER A 305 -22.39 22.30 -30.07
N LEU A 306 -21.96 21.02 -30.09
CA LEU A 306 -21.47 20.36 -28.88
C LEU A 306 -20.24 21.09 -28.29
N ILE A 307 -19.35 21.59 -29.15
CA ILE A 307 -18.17 22.36 -28.72
C ILE A 307 -18.61 23.67 -28.05
N ASP A 308 -19.66 24.32 -28.55
CA ASP A 308 -20.21 25.53 -27.93
C ASP A 308 -20.82 25.24 -26.57
N ALA A 309 -21.52 24.10 -26.41
CA ALA A 309 -22.10 23.68 -25.14
C ALA A 309 -21.02 23.41 -24.08
N LEU A 310 -19.93 22.72 -24.45
CA LEU A 310 -18.79 22.49 -23.55
C LEU A 310 -18.12 23.81 -23.14
N TYR A 311 -17.89 24.72 -24.09
CA TYR A 311 -17.33 26.04 -23.80
C TYR A 311 -18.23 26.87 -22.89
N GLY A 312 -19.54 26.91 -23.20
CA GLY A 312 -20.54 27.64 -22.43
C GLY A 312 -20.63 27.12 -21.00
N PHE A 313 -20.59 25.80 -20.81
CA PHE A 313 -20.53 25.21 -19.47
C PHE A 313 -19.26 25.62 -18.73
N ALA A 314 -18.08 25.41 -19.33
CA ALA A 314 -16.79 25.69 -18.70
C ALA A 314 -16.62 27.17 -18.32
N SER A 315 -16.98 28.09 -19.23
CA SER A 315 -16.86 29.54 -19.01
C SER A 315 -17.99 30.11 -18.14
N GLY A 316 -19.17 29.50 -18.13
CA GLY A 316 -20.33 29.95 -17.34
C GLY A 316 -20.30 29.51 -15.88
N HIS A 317 -19.52 28.47 -15.55
CA HIS A 317 -19.50 27.83 -14.22
C HIS A 317 -18.13 27.89 -13.54
N LEU A 318 -17.37 28.98 -13.76
CA LEU A 318 -16.08 29.19 -13.09
C LEU A 318 -16.19 29.22 -11.55
N ALA A 319 -17.36 29.57 -11.00
CA ALA A 319 -17.60 29.58 -9.56
C ALA A 319 -17.64 28.18 -8.90
N LEU A 320 -17.73 27.09 -9.69
CA LEU A 320 -17.59 25.73 -9.17
C LEU A 320 -16.12 25.34 -8.95
N LEU A 321 -15.18 26.06 -9.56
CA LEU A 321 -13.75 25.80 -9.40
C LEU A 321 -13.32 26.19 -7.98
N GLY A 322 -12.58 25.31 -7.31
CA GLY A 322 -12.26 25.42 -5.89
C GLY A 322 -13.34 24.90 -4.94
N THR A 323 -14.41 24.28 -5.45
CA THR A 323 -15.40 23.53 -4.64
C THR A 323 -15.33 22.02 -4.95
N ASP A 324 -16.14 21.22 -4.26
CA ASP A 324 -16.26 19.78 -4.53
C ASP A 324 -16.79 19.47 -5.94
N GLN A 325 -17.50 20.42 -6.59
CA GLN A 325 -18.03 20.29 -7.96
C GLN A 325 -17.06 20.78 -9.05
N SER A 326 -15.81 21.11 -8.70
CA SER A 326 -14.79 21.60 -9.63
C SER A 326 -14.61 20.70 -10.87
N TYR A 327 -14.76 19.39 -10.69
CA TYR A 327 -14.62 18.38 -11.74
C TYR A 327 -15.57 18.61 -12.92
N LEU A 328 -16.79 19.16 -12.70
CA LEU A 328 -17.74 19.43 -13.78
C LEU A 328 -17.16 20.46 -14.76
N THR A 329 -16.72 21.60 -14.22
CA THR A 329 -16.18 22.71 -15.01
C THR A 329 -14.85 22.32 -15.67
N SER A 330 -13.96 21.62 -14.95
CA SER A 330 -12.68 21.18 -15.51
C SER A 330 -12.85 20.13 -16.61
N ASN A 331 -13.75 19.16 -16.45
CA ASN A 331 -14.04 18.15 -17.46
C ASN A 331 -14.62 18.79 -18.74
N ALA A 332 -15.49 19.80 -18.61
CA ALA A 332 -15.98 20.55 -19.76
C ALA A 332 -14.87 21.20 -20.59
N GLY A 333 -13.92 21.85 -19.92
CA GLY A 333 -12.76 22.46 -20.59
C GLY A 333 -11.83 21.41 -21.22
N ARG A 334 -11.56 20.33 -20.50
CA ARG A 334 -10.72 19.21 -20.99
C ARG A 334 -11.34 18.58 -22.25
N GLU A 335 -12.61 18.21 -22.21
CA GLU A 335 -13.27 17.58 -23.35
C GLU A 335 -13.43 18.54 -24.54
N LEU A 336 -13.60 19.85 -24.29
CA LEU A 336 -13.49 20.85 -25.35
C LEU A 336 -12.10 20.79 -26.03
N GLY A 337 -11.03 20.80 -25.24
CA GLY A 337 -9.66 20.74 -25.75
C GLY A 337 -9.37 19.45 -26.53
N ARG A 338 -9.97 18.34 -26.13
CA ARG A 338 -9.79 17.01 -26.76
C ARG A 338 -10.24 16.98 -28.23
N PHE A 339 -11.15 17.86 -28.66
CA PHE A 339 -11.52 18.02 -30.07
C PHE A 339 -10.38 18.56 -30.96
N LEU A 340 -9.28 19.08 -30.39
CA LEU A 340 -8.08 19.46 -31.16
C LEU A 340 -7.44 18.29 -31.91
N GLN A 341 -7.71 17.05 -31.51
CA GLN A 341 -7.26 15.86 -32.24
C GLN A 341 -7.86 15.78 -33.66
N HIS A 342 -9.03 16.40 -33.87
CA HIS A 342 -9.76 16.36 -35.13
C HIS A 342 -9.45 17.61 -35.96
N SER A 343 -8.66 17.44 -37.02
CA SER A 343 -8.16 18.55 -37.85
C SER A 343 -9.25 19.50 -38.37
N ALA A 344 -10.42 18.96 -38.77
CA ALA A 344 -11.56 19.73 -39.26
C ALA A 344 -12.19 20.65 -38.20
N LEU A 345 -12.04 20.33 -36.91
CA LEU A 345 -12.64 21.08 -35.80
C LEU A 345 -11.68 22.10 -35.17
N ARG A 346 -10.37 22.00 -35.44
CA ARG A 346 -9.34 22.90 -34.86
C ARG A 346 -9.68 24.37 -35.03
N GLY A 347 -10.13 24.80 -36.22
CA GLY A 347 -10.46 26.21 -36.48
C GLY A 347 -11.47 26.80 -35.47
N LYS A 348 -12.39 25.97 -34.95
CA LYS A 348 -13.34 26.36 -33.92
C LYS A 348 -12.77 26.21 -32.51
N VAL A 349 -12.09 25.10 -32.23
CA VAL A 349 -11.64 24.75 -30.86
C VAL A 349 -10.52 25.65 -30.36
N ARG A 350 -9.55 26.01 -31.22
CA ARG A 350 -8.36 26.80 -30.82
C ARG A 350 -8.69 28.11 -30.09
N PRO A 351 -9.53 29.02 -30.63
CA PRO A 351 -9.84 30.28 -29.95
C PRO A 351 -10.60 30.06 -28.62
N LEU A 352 -11.43 29.02 -28.54
CA LEU A 352 -12.18 28.69 -27.32
C LEU A 352 -11.26 28.13 -26.23
N ALA A 353 -10.35 27.22 -26.58
CA ALA A 353 -9.34 26.69 -25.66
C ALA A 353 -8.42 27.81 -25.14
N ALA A 354 -7.96 28.71 -26.02
CA ALA A 354 -7.20 29.90 -25.61
C ALA A 354 -8.02 30.82 -24.67
N GLY A 355 -9.32 30.99 -24.92
CA GLY A 355 -10.21 31.75 -24.04
C GLY A 355 -10.33 31.16 -22.64
N LEU A 356 -10.46 29.83 -22.53
CA LEU A 356 -10.50 29.14 -21.22
C LEU A 356 -9.15 29.25 -20.49
N LEU A 357 -8.03 29.08 -21.19
CA LEU A 357 -6.69 29.26 -20.61
C LEU A 357 -6.45 30.70 -20.12
N ASN A 358 -6.94 31.70 -20.85
CA ASN A 358 -6.79 33.12 -20.46
C ASN A 358 -7.71 33.53 -19.30
N SER A 359 -8.78 32.76 -19.03
CA SER A 359 -9.74 33.04 -17.94
C SER A 359 -9.49 32.19 -16.69
N SER A 360 -8.49 31.32 -16.72
CA SER A 360 -8.06 30.47 -15.62
C SER A 360 -6.55 30.63 -15.39
N ALA A 361 -6.01 30.04 -14.32
CA ALA A 361 -4.60 30.16 -13.96
C ALA A 361 -4.00 28.79 -13.67
N ILE A 362 -2.68 28.64 -13.88
CA ILE A 362 -1.93 27.41 -13.62
C ILE A 362 -1.93 27.00 -12.14
N THR A 363 -2.19 27.93 -11.21
CA THR A 363 -2.30 27.70 -9.77
C THR A 363 -3.57 28.31 -9.18
N GLY A 364 -3.95 27.86 -7.98
CA GLY A 364 -5.12 28.36 -7.25
C GLY A 364 -6.44 27.74 -7.71
N ALA A 365 -7.56 28.36 -7.34
CA ALA A 365 -8.88 27.76 -7.47
C ALA A 365 -9.24 27.33 -8.91
N THR A 366 -8.76 28.04 -9.93
CA THR A 366 -9.08 27.75 -11.35
C THR A 366 -8.10 26.80 -12.03
N ALA A 367 -7.09 26.30 -11.32
CA ALA A 367 -6.10 25.37 -11.86
C ALA A 367 -6.68 24.09 -12.49
N PRO A 368 -7.71 23.44 -11.94
CA PRO A 368 -8.30 22.26 -12.57
C PRO A 368 -8.75 22.49 -14.01
N LEU A 369 -9.36 23.66 -14.29
CA LEU A 369 -9.74 24.03 -15.65
C LEU A 369 -8.52 24.34 -16.51
N TRP A 370 -7.58 25.15 -16.00
CA TRP A 370 -6.41 25.55 -16.76
C TRP A 370 -5.57 24.33 -17.17
N VAL A 371 -5.27 23.45 -16.22
CA VAL A 371 -4.43 22.26 -16.46
C VAL A 371 -5.14 21.28 -17.40
N GLY A 372 -6.45 21.05 -17.21
CA GLY A 372 -7.23 20.18 -18.10
C GLY A 372 -7.23 20.64 -19.55
N VAL A 373 -7.38 21.94 -19.79
CA VAL A 373 -7.27 22.51 -21.16
C VAL A 373 -5.82 22.48 -21.65
N ALA A 374 -4.87 22.86 -20.79
CA ALA A 374 -3.45 22.95 -21.15
C ALA A 374 -2.90 21.61 -21.59
N GLU A 375 -3.21 20.53 -20.87
CA GLU A 375 -2.84 19.16 -21.22
C GLU A 375 -3.30 18.78 -22.64
N MET A 376 -4.57 19.07 -22.96
CA MET A 376 -5.12 18.76 -24.28
C MET A 376 -4.49 19.61 -25.39
N THR A 377 -4.22 20.89 -25.14
CA THR A 377 -3.53 21.73 -26.14
C THR A 377 -2.09 21.29 -26.38
N ALA A 378 -1.36 20.95 -25.32
CA ALA A 378 0.03 20.49 -25.41
C ALA A 378 0.12 19.14 -26.13
N TYR A 379 -0.84 18.24 -25.90
CA TYR A 379 -0.83 16.91 -26.49
C TYR A 379 -1.38 16.87 -27.94
N HIS A 380 -2.52 17.52 -28.22
CA HIS A 380 -3.19 17.41 -29.52
C HIS A 380 -2.87 18.52 -30.52
N ASP A 381 -2.27 19.63 -30.07
CA ASP A 381 -1.87 20.75 -30.93
C ASP A 381 -0.48 21.33 -30.57
N PRO A 382 0.56 20.48 -30.38
CA PRO A 382 1.87 20.91 -29.89
C PRO A 382 2.54 21.98 -30.78
N ALA A 383 2.27 21.95 -32.10
CA ALA A 383 2.80 22.94 -33.04
C ALA A 383 2.31 24.37 -32.77
N ASN A 384 1.25 24.55 -31.98
CA ASN A 384 0.68 25.85 -31.61
C ASN A 384 0.82 26.13 -30.11
N CYS A 385 1.64 25.37 -29.37
CA CYS A 385 1.80 25.52 -27.93
C CYS A 385 2.09 26.97 -27.49
N SER A 386 2.84 27.74 -28.29
CA SER A 386 3.17 29.14 -27.97
C SER A 386 1.95 30.06 -27.95
N SER A 387 0.92 29.75 -28.76
CA SER A 387 -0.32 30.52 -28.78
C SER A 387 -1.20 30.26 -27.54
N TYR A 388 -1.00 29.12 -26.88
CA TYR A 388 -1.69 28.75 -25.65
C TYR A 388 -0.87 29.05 -24.39
N GLY A 389 0.44 29.28 -24.54
CA GLY A 389 1.37 29.32 -23.41
C GLY A 389 1.69 27.93 -22.82
N THR A 390 1.46 26.85 -23.55
CA THR A 390 1.55 25.46 -23.04
C THR A 390 2.75 24.67 -23.57
N CYS A 391 3.76 25.37 -24.10
CA CYS A 391 5.00 24.72 -24.54
C CYS A 391 5.75 24.15 -23.33
N ASP A 392 6.18 22.90 -23.41
CA ASP A 392 6.84 22.21 -22.29
C ASP A 392 6.02 22.28 -20.99
N LEU A 393 4.73 21.92 -21.11
CA LEU A 393 3.77 21.95 -20.01
C LEU A 393 4.28 21.24 -18.73
N PRO A 394 4.91 20.05 -18.78
CA PRO A 394 5.41 19.40 -17.56
C PRO A 394 6.40 20.28 -16.79
N ALA A 395 7.38 20.88 -17.45
CA ALA A 395 8.36 21.75 -16.79
C ALA A 395 7.72 23.02 -16.21
N GLN A 396 6.70 23.58 -16.88
CA GLN A 396 5.95 24.73 -16.37
C GLN A 396 5.19 24.37 -15.08
N LEU A 397 4.50 23.23 -15.09
CA LEU A 397 3.76 22.72 -13.93
C LEU A 397 4.72 22.45 -12.77
N GLU A 398 5.80 21.68 -13.00
CA GLU A 398 6.81 21.39 -11.99
C GLU A 398 7.35 22.67 -11.32
N LYS A 399 7.68 23.68 -12.12
CA LYS A 399 8.18 24.96 -11.61
C LYS A 399 7.11 25.72 -10.81
N ALA A 400 5.85 25.63 -11.20
CA ALA A 400 4.76 26.36 -10.56
C ALA A 400 4.28 25.69 -9.27
N VAL A 401 4.31 24.35 -9.20
CA VAL A 401 3.60 23.58 -8.16
C VAL A 401 4.50 22.70 -7.30
N LEU A 402 5.77 22.46 -7.65
CA LEU A 402 6.71 21.69 -6.81
C LEU A 402 7.94 22.53 -6.44
N PRO A 403 7.79 23.62 -5.67
CA PRO A 403 8.90 24.50 -5.33
C PRO A 403 9.84 23.92 -4.26
N VAL A 404 9.41 22.89 -3.52
CA VAL A 404 10.21 22.28 -2.45
C VAL A 404 10.99 21.10 -3.00
N THR A 405 12.31 21.10 -2.79
CA THR A 405 13.19 19.94 -3.04
C THR A 405 13.99 19.66 -1.78
N TYR A 406 13.94 18.44 -1.27
CA TYR A 406 14.60 18.03 -0.04
C TYR A 406 15.28 16.66 -0.20
N THR A 407 16.59 16.59 0.02
CA THR A 407 17.36 15.36 -0.12
C THR A 407 17.37 14.57 1.19
N CYS A 408 16.75 13.39 1.21
CA CYS A 408 16.73 12.51 2.38
C CYS A 408 18.03 11.69 2.50
N SER A 409 18.59 11.26 1.38
CA SER A 409 19.83 10.47 1.28
C SER A 409 20.45 10.66 -0.11
N SER A 410 21.55 9.96 -0.41
CA SER A 410 22.09 9.91 -1.78
C SER A 410 21.14 9.24 -2.78
N SER A 411 20.16 8.45 -2.32
CA SER A 411 19.23 7.68 -3.15
C SER A 411 17.78 8.17 -3.07
N ILE A 412 17.44 9.13 -2.20
CA ILE A 412 16.05 9.54 -1.98
C ILE A 412 15.95 11.07 -1.95
N THR A 413 15.10 11.62 -2.82
CA THR A 413 14.77 13.05 -2.85
C THR A 413 13.26 13.24 -2.79
N ILE A 414 12.78 14.09 -1.87
CA ILE A 414 11.40 14.55 -1.84
C ILE A 414 11.27 15.82 -2.70
N ARG A 415 10.28 15.84 -3.59
CA ARG A 415 9.83 17.04 -4.31
C ARG A 415 8.39 17.33 -3.89
N ALA A 416 8.13 18.46 -3.26
CA ALA A 416 6.82 18.73 -2.68
C ALA A 416 6.22 20.07 -3.13
N GLN A 417 4.90 20.12 -3.16
CA GLN A 417 4.14 21.36 -3.32
C GLN A 417 4.25 22.23 -2.08
N GLN A 418 3.99 21.63 -0.92
CA GLN A 418 4.11 22.27 0.37
C GLN A 418 4.32 21.20 1.44
N MET A 419 5.38 21.36 2.23
CA MET A 419 5.65 20.60 3.44
C MET A 419 6.52 21.47 4.36
N THR A 420 6.29 21.42 5.66
CA THR A 420 7.15 22.03 6.66
C THR A 420 8.48 21.27 6.78
N SER A 421 9.49 21.90 7.39
CA SER A 421 10.77 21.22 7.65
C SER A 421 10.62 20.01 8.57
N GLY A 422 9.67 20.03 9.51
CA GLY A 422 9.38 18.91 10.40
C GLY A 422 8.77 17.72 9.66
N GLU A 423 7.79 17.97 8.80
CA GLU A 423 7.14 16.95 7.97
C GLU A 423 8.14 16.32 6.98
N LEU A 424 9.00 17.14 6.35
CA LEU A 424 10.06 16.65 5.47
C LEU A 424 11.04 15.74 6.23
N SER A 425 11.48 16.14 7.43
CA SER A 425 12.38 15.33 8.25
C SER A 425 11.73 14.00 8.63
N ALA A 426 10.49 14.03 9.11
CA ALA A 426 9.76 12.84 9.54
C ALA A 426 9.51 11.86 8.37
N ALA A 427 9.15 12.38 7.20
CA ALA A 427 8.99 11.57 5.99
C ALA A 427 10.32 10.92 5.57
N CYS A 428 11.43 11.66 5.59
CA CYS A 428 12.76 11.12 5.29
C CYS A 428 13.21 10.07 6.32
N ASP A 429 12.93 10.28 7.61
CA ASP A 429 13.24 9.30 8.66
C ASP A 429 12.47 7.99 8.45
N SER A 430 11.17 8.09 8.10
CA SER A 430 10.33 6.93 7.77
C SER A 430 10.86 6.17 6.55
N LEU A 431 11.18 6.87 5.45
CA LEU A 431 11.71 6.24 4.23
C LEU A 431 13.05 5.54 4.48
N ARG A 432 13.98 6.18 5.19
CA ARG A 432 15.28 5.57 5.53
C ARG A 432 15.15 4.38 6.46
N GLY A 433 14.24 4.46 7.44
CA GLY A 433 13.99 3.33 8.35
C GLY A 433 13.35 2.16 7.63
N GLN A 434 12.45 2.42 6.69
CA GLN A 434 11.81 1.38 5.88
C GLN A 434 12.79 0.68 4.96
N ASP A 435 13.73 1.40 4.35
CA ASP A 435 14.79 0.82 3.50
C ASP A 435 15.54 -0.30 4.23
N ALA A 436 16.01 -0.03 5.45
CA ALA A 436 16.66 -1.04 6.29
C ALA A 436 15.72 -2.20 6.68
N TYR A 437 14.48 -1.90 7.01
CA TYR A 437 13.47 -2.91 7.36
C TYR A 437 13.19 -3.84 6.18
N PHE A 438 12.95 -3.28 4.98
CA PHE A 438 12.71 -4.03 3.75
C PHE A 438 13.85 -5.01 3.48
N HIS A 439 15.10 -4.54 3.47
CA HIS A 439 16.27 -5.39 3.20
C HIS A 439 16.39 -6.56 4.20
N SER A 440 16.00 -6.35 5.46
CA SER A 440 15.99 -7.42 6.47
C SER A 440 14.94 -8.50 6.19
N VAL A 441 13.79 -8.10 5.64
CA VAL A 441 12.69 -9.02 5.30
C VAL A 441 12.99 -9.72 3.97
N ALA A 442 13.33 -8.95 2.92
CA ALA A 442 13.63 -9.45 1.58
C ALA A 442 14.85 -10.37 1.58
N ARG A 443 15.89 -10.07 2.38
CA ARG A 443 17.19 -10.75 2.35
C ARG A 443 17.78 -10.76 0.94
N ASP A 444 17.75 -9.62 0.27
CA ASP A 444 18.34 -9.44 -1.05
C ASP A 444 19.88 -9.31 -0.97
N GLY A 445 20.53 -9.48 -2.13
CA GLY A 445 21.98 -9.34 -2.29
C GLY A 445 22.40 -8.00 -2.88
N GLY A 446 21.51 -6.99 -2.90
CA GLY A 446 21.62 -5.78 -3.71
C GLY A 446 20.72 -5.81 -4.95
N PRO A 447 20.78 -4.77 -5.80
CA PRO A 447 19.85 -4.60 -6.91
C PRO A 447 19.84 -5.79 -7.87
N VAL A 448 18.67 -6.12 -8.41
CA VAL A 448 18.52 -7.17 -9.43
C VAL A 448 19.35 -6.84 -10.66
N ALA A 449 19.76 -7.90 -11.38
CA ALA A 449 20.62 -7.73 -12.54
C ALA A 449 19.95 -6.84 -13.61
N GLY A 450 20.66 -5.83 -14.09
CA GLY A 450 20.18 -4.97 -15.17
C GLY A 450 19.37 -3.76 -14.73
N ASP A 451 18.95 -3.67 -13.46
CA ASP A 451 18.42 -2.42 -12.89
C ASP A 451 19.55 -1.39 -12.76
N ARG A 452 19.34 -0.20 -13.30
CA ARG A 452 20.27 0.94 -13.33
C ARG A 452 19.77 2.14 -12.54
N ASN A 453 18.65 2.01 -11.84
CA ASN A 453 18.21 3.05 -10.94
C ASN A 453 19.30 3.24 -9.86
N ASP A 454 19.39 4.42 -9.28
CA ASP A 454 20.26 4.72 -8.14
C ASP A 454 19.62 5.72 -7.18
N THR A 455 18.55 6.36 -7.63
CA THR A 455 17.77 7.37 -6.92
C THR A 455 16.27 7.17 -7.16
N ILE A 456 15.45 7.64 -6.22
CA ILE A 456 14.01 7.81 -6.38
C ILE A 456 13.61 9.26 -6.05
N GLU A 457 12.66 9.81 -6.81
CA GLU A 457 11.94 11.03 -6.42
C GLU A 457 10.60 10.66 -5.76
N VAL A 458 10.39 11.13 -4.53
CA VAL A 458 9.08 11.08 -3.85
C VAL A 458 8.39 12.42 -4.07
N VAL A 459 7.40 12.46 -4.95
CA VAL A 459 6.64 13.65 -5.31
C VAL A 459 5.40 13.77 -4.43
N VAL A 460 5.22 14.89 -3.73
CA VAL A 460 4.12 15.08 -2.76
C VAL A 460 3.32 16.34 -3.08
N PHE A 461 2.07 16.18 -3.51
CA PHE A 461 1.11 17.29 -3.66
C PHE A 461 0.45 17.65 -2.32
N ASP A 462 -0.03 18.88 -2.17
CA ASP A 462 -0.61 19.39 -0.90
C ASP A 462 -1.97 18.76 -0.56
N SER A 463 -2.65 18.17 -1.55
CA SER A 463 -3.95 17.54 -1.36
C SER A 463 -4.25 16.51 -2.45
N SER A 464 -5.25 15.65 -2.18
CA SER A 464 -5.83 14.76 -3.19
C SER A 464 -6.36 15.50 -4.43
N THR A 465 -6.83 16.73 -4.25
CA THR A 465 -7.35 17.57 -5.34
C THR A 465 -6.22 18.15 -6.19
N ASP A 466 -5.10 18.56 -5.58
CA ASP A 466 -3.90 18.99 -6.31
C ASP A 466 -3.28 17.82 -7.08
N TYR A 467 -3.22 16.63 -6.48
CA TYR A 467 -2.79 15.41 -7.16
C TYR A 467 -3.62 15.13 -8.41
N GLN A 468 -4.96 15.14 -8.31
CA GLN A 468 -5.85 14.97 -9.46
C GLN A 468 -5.67 16.05 -10.53
N THR A 469 -5.37 17.28 -10.11
CA THR A 469 -5.20 18.43 -11.01
C THR A 469 -3.89 18.33 -11.80
N TYR A 470 -2.79 18.00 -11.14
CA TYR A 470 -1.45 18.21 -11.68
C TYR A 470 -0.73 16.93 -12.09
N ALA A 471 -0.87 15.85 -11.33
CA ALA A 471 -0.01 14.68 -11.47
C ALA A 471 -0.13 14.01 -12.85
N GLY A 472 -1.36 13.90 -13.37
CA GLY A 472 -1.63 13.41 -14.72
C GLY A 472 -0.96 14.27 -15.80
N ALA A 473 -1.10 15.59 -15.74
CA ALA A 473 -0.50 16.48 -16.75
C ALA A 473 1.04 16.54 -16.67
N MET A 474 1.61 16.33 -15.49
CA MET A 474 3.07 16.33 -15.26
C MET A 474 3.71 15.00 -15.66
N PHE A 475 3.20 13.90 -15.11
CA PHE A 475 3.83 12.59 -15.15
C PHE A 475 3.09 11.59 -16.06
N GLY A 476 1.90 11.96 -16.55
CA GLY A 476 0.94 11.10 -17.27
C GLY A 476 0.68 9.82 -16.51
N ILE A 477 0.11 9.97 -15.33
CA ILE A 477 -0.40 8.86 -14.54
C ILE A 477 -1.93 8.96 -14.47
N ASP A 478 -2.61 7.84 -14.20
CA ASP A 478 -3.99 7.90 -13.73
C ASP A 478 -3.96 8.49 -12.31
N THR A 479 -4.90 9.36 -12.00
CA THR A 479 -5.01 10.02 -10.70
C THR A 479 -6.20 9.55 -9.88
N ASN A 480 -6.91 8.50 -10.31
CA ASN A 480 -7.94 7.84 -9.53
C ASN A 480 -7.32 6.71 -8.68
N ASN A 481 -6.37 7.04 -7.82
CA ASN A 481 -5.70 6.12 -6.90
C ASN A 481 -5.16 6.88 -5.67
N GLY A 482 -4.64 6.12 -4.70
CA GLY A 482 -4.08 6.63 -3.45
C GLY A 482 -2.63 7.16 -3.57
N GLY A 483 -2.08 7.22 -4.78
CA GLY A 483 -0.65 7.37 -5.06
C GLY A 483 -0.22 6.36 -6.12
N MET A 484 0.90 6.62 -6.79
CA MET A 484 1.41 5.74 -7.84
C MET A 484 2.93 5.67 -7.84
N TYR A 485 3.48 4.46 -7.89
CA TYR A 485 4.86 4.20 -8.27
C TYR A 485 5.01 4.12 -9.80
N LEU A 486 5.73 5.09 -10.36
CA LEU A 486 6.11 5.16 -11.76
C LEU A 486 7.57 4.68 -11.90
N GLU A 487 7.74 3.41 -12.24
CA GLU A 487 9.05 2.75 -12.35
C GLU A 487 9.84 3.25 -13.56
N GLY A 488 9.20 3.37 -14.71
CA GLY A 488 9.87 3.69 -15.98
C GLY A 488 10.52 2.46 -16.62
N ASP A 489 11.69 2.66 -17.23
CA ASP A 489 12.52 1.56 -17.76
C ASP A 489 13.75 1.41 -16.85
N PRO A 490 13.75 0.48 -15.89
CA PRO A 490 14.84 0.32 -14.93
C PRO A 490 16.17 -0.01 -15.60
N SER A 491 16.17 -0.54 -16.84
CA SER A 491 17.38 -0.85 -17.58
C SER A 491 17.99 0.34 -18.32
N ALA A 492 17.22 1.43 -18.48
CA ALA A 492 17.65 2.62 -19.21
C ALA A 492 18.57 3.51 -18.38
N THR A 493 19.65 4.00 -19.01
CA THR A 493 20.50 5.01 -18.38
C THR A 493 19.73 6.33 -18.23
N GLY A 494 19.68 6.88 -17.02
CA GLY A 494 18.97 8.11 -16.72
C GLY A 494 17.47 7.91 -16.47
N ASN A 495 17.02 6.68 -16.25
CA ASN A 495 15.68 6.44 -15.71
C ASN A 495 15.53 7.13 -14.35
N GLN A 496 14.38 7.75 -14.11
CA GLN A 496 14.07 8.39 -12.83
C GLN A 496 12.77 7.79 -12.29
N PRO A 497 12.87 6.77 -11.42
CA PRO A 497 11.68 6.22 -10.79
C PRO A 497 11.08 7.25 -9.84
N ARG A 498 9.76 7.27 -9.76
CA ARG A 498 9.01 8.23 -8.93
C ARG A 498 7.92 7.54 -8.14
N PHE A 499 7.83 7.84 -6.86
CA PHE A 499 6.60 7.66 -6.11
C PHE A 499 5.86 9.00 -6.10
N ILE A 500 4.64 9.04 -6.64
CA ILE A 500 3.85 10.27 -6.80
C ILE A 500 2.62 10.18 -5.90
N ALA A 501 2.50 11.10 -4.95
CA ALA A 501 1.62 11.01 -3.80
C ALA A 501 1.06 12.39 -3.41
N TYR A 502 0.28 12.43 -2.34
CA TYR A 502 -0.25 13.66 -1.75
C TYR A 502 -0.37 13.56 -0.23
N GLU A 503 -0.47 14.70 0.43
CA GLU A 503 -0.93 14.76 1.81
C GLU A 503 -2.37 14.26 1.90
N ALA A 504 -2.64 13.41 2.89
CA ALA A 504 -3.99 12.98 3.25
C ALA A 504 -4.72 14.11 4.00
N GLU A 505 -5.20 15.13 3.28
CA GLU A 505 -5.68 16.38 3.87
C GLU A 505 -6.88 16.22 4.84
N TRP A 506 -7.55 15.07 4.80
CA TRP A 506 -8.64 14.70 5.70
C TRP A 506 -8.18 14.25 7.08
N LEU A 507 -6.88 14.00 7.30
CA LEU A 507 -6.31 13.66 8.61
C LEU A 507 -5.81 14.89 9.38
N ARG A 508 -5.89 16.09 8.80
CA ARG A 508 -5.46 17.34 9.45
C ARG A 508 -6.13 17.50 10.82
N PRO A 509 -5.39 17.93 11.86
CA PRO A 509 -4.07 18.55 11.79
C PRO A 509 -2.89 17.55 11.70
N ASP A 510 -3.13 16.24 11.74
CA ASP A 510 -2.06 15.25 11.60
C ASP A 510 -1.61 15.17 10.13
N PHE A 511 -0.30 15.31 9.91
CA PHE A 511 0.28 15.21 8.57
C PHE A 511 0.61 13.76 8.24
N GLN A 512 0.15 13.30 7.09
CA GLN A 512 0.52 12.00 6.54
C GLN A 512 0.58 12.08 5.01
N ILE A 513 1.66 11.60 4.41
CA ILE A 513 1.69 11.32 2.97
C ILE A 513 0.90 10.03 2.76
N TRP A 514 -0.16 10.11 1.96
CA TRP A 514 -1.05 8.97 1.74
C TRP A 514 -0.29 7.80 1.09
N ASN A 515 -0.49 6.59 1.64
CA ASN A 515 0.14 5.34 1.21
C ASN A 515 1.69 5.34 1.10
N LEU A 516 2.39 6.26 1.79
CA LEU A 516 3.85 6.42 1.70
C LEU A 516 4.65 5.12 1.77
N ASN A 517 4.44 4.34 2.83
CA ASN A 517 5.23 3.13 3.06
C ASN A 517 4.80 1.97 2.14
N HIS A 518 3.56 1.92 1.70
CA HIS A 518 3.11 0.92 0.71
C HIS A 518 3.83 1.14 -0.62
N GLU A 519 3.70 2.34 -1.17
CA GLU A 519 4.20 2.69 -2.50
C GLU A 519 5.73 2.73 -2.56
N TYR A 520 6.38 3.13 -1.46
CA TYR A 520 7.84 3.04 -1.38
C TYR A 520 8.33 1.58 -1.39
N THR A 521 7.51 0.63 -0.90
CA THR A 521 7.86 -0.80 -1.02
C THR A 521 7.89 -1.24 -2.47
N HIS A 522 7.01 -0.76 -3.34
CA HIS A 522 7.03 -1.12 -4.76
C HIS A 522 8.34 -0.73 -5.46
N TYR A 523 8.92 0.42 -5.09
CA TYR A 523 10.26 0.79 -5.57
C TYR A 523 11.33 -0.19 -5.09
N LEU A 524 11.29 -0.58 -3.81
CA LEU A 524 12.27 -1.50 -3.25
C LEU A 524 12.11 -2.91 -3.83
N ASP A 525 10.88 -3.42 -3.94
CA ASP A 525 10.56 -4.73 -4.53
C ASP A 525 10.96 -4.78 -6.01
N GLY A 526 10.60 -3.77 -6.79
CA GLY A 526 11.03 -3.61 -8.19
C GLY A 526 12.56 -3.64 -8.35
N ARG A 527 13.28 -2.95 -7.46
CA ARG A 527 14.73 -2.83 -7.54
C ARG A 527 15.49 -4.06 -7.03
N PHE A 528 14.99 -4.74 -5.99
CA PHE A 528 15.77 -5.72 -5.22
C PHE A 528 15.23 -7.15 -5.32
N ASP A 529 13.97 -7.34 -5.71
CA ASP A 529 13.32 -8.64 -5.78
C ASP A 529 12.81 -9.01 -7.17
N MET A 530 12.36 -8.03 -7.96
CA MET A 530 11.64 -8.28 -9.22
C MET A 530 12.49 -7.91 -10.45
N TYR A 531 12.98 -8.90 -11.21
CA TYR A 531 13.83 -8.63 -12.37
C TYR A 531 13.10 -7.92 -13.55
N GLY A 532 13.68 -6.84 -14.07
CA GLY A 532 13.15 -6.16 -15.26
C GLY A 532 12.08 -5.13 -14.90
N ASP A 533 11.24 -4.75 -15.87
CA ASP A 533 10.16 -3.79 -15.63
C ASP A 533 8.88 -4.47 -15.13
N PHE A 534 7.91 -3.67 -14.71
CA PHE A 534 6.60 -4.15 -14.25
C PHE A 534 5.92 -5.13 -15.23
N ASN A 535 6.06 -4.94 -16.54
CA ASN A 535 5.45 -5.86 -17.49
C ASN A 535 6.13 -7.23 -17.50
N ALA A 536 7.44 -7.29 -17.27
CA ALA A 536 8.14 -8.56 -17.10
C ALA A 536 7.63 -9.30 -15.86
N ASN A 537 7.39 -8.56 -14.78
CA ASN A 537 7.06 -9.12 -13.49
C ASN A 537 5.62 -9.69 -13.40
N ILE A 538 4.69 -9.19 -14.24
CA ILE A 538 3.30 -9.69 -14.34
C ILE A 538 3.08 -10.71 -15.49
N THR A 539 4.14 -11.22 -16.13
CA THR A 539 4.00 -12.27 -17.18
C THR A 539 3.44 -13.59 -16.64
N THR A 540 3.54 -13.79 -15.33
CA THR A 540 2.82 -14.81 -14.57
C THR A 540 2.07 -14.14 -13.42
N PRO A 541 1.03 -14.76 -12.82
CA PRO A 541 0.32 -14.15 -11.70
C PRO A 541 1.23 -13.96 -10.48
N THR A 542 1.67 -12.72 -10.26
CA THR A 542 2.56 -12.30 -9.16
C THR A 542 1.92 -11.26 -8.24
N ILE A 543 0.69 -10.82 -8.54
CA ILE A 543 0.04 -9.70 -7.83
C ILE A 543 -0.21 -10.00 -6.35
N TRP A 544 -0.42 -11.27 -5.98
CA TRP A 544 -0.51 -11.66 -4.56
C TRP A 544 0.77 -11.30 -3.78
N TRP A 545 1.94 -11.38 -4.44
CA TRP A 545 3.22 -10.99 -3.87
C TRP A 545 3.39 -9.47 -3.96
N VAL A 546 3.29 -8.86 -5.14
CA VAL A 546 3.55 -7.43 -5.34
C VAL A 546 2.74 -6.58 -4.36
N GLU A 547 1.43 -6.81 -4.28
CA GLU A 547 0.55 -6.05 -3.39
C GLU A 547 0.61 -6.56 -1.95
N GLY A 548 0.64 -7.89 -1.78
CA GLY A 548 0.68 -8.48 -0.44
C GLY A 548 1.96 -8.15 0.32
N PHE A 549 3.09 -8.02 -0.38
CA PHE A 549 4.38 -7.66 0.19
C PHE A 549 4.48 -6.18 0.50
N ALA A 550 3.97 -5.31 -0.38
CA ALA A 550 3.83 -3.88 -0.10
C ALA A 550 2.98 -3.62 1.14
N GLU A 551 1.84 -4.31 1.25
CA GLU A 551 0.99 -4.26 2.45
C GLU A 551 1.72 -4.84 3.66
N TYR A 552 2.42 -5.96 3.50
CA TYR A 552 3.16 -6.59 4.59
C TYR A 552 4.22 -5.65 5.15
N VAL A 553 5.06 -5.09 4.29
CA VAL A 553 6.13 -4.17 4.68
C VAL A 553 5.54 -2.89 5.27
N SER A 554 4.51 -2.31 4.67
CA SER A 554 3.87 -1.08 5.15
C SER A 554 3.30 -1.23 6.56
N TYR A 555 2.41 -2.19 6.78
CA TYR A 555 1.76 -2.41 8.09
C TYR A 555 2.75 -2.86 9.14
N SER A 556 3.67 -3.74 8.75
CA SER A 556 4.73 -4.21 9.62
C SER A 556 5.66 -3.07 9.98
N TYR A 557 6.37 -2.43 9.06
CA TYR A 557 7.33 -1.37 9.39
C TYR A 557 6.76 -0.28 10.34
N ARG A 558 5.49 0.08 10.13
CA ARG A 558 4.78 1.09 10.93
C ARG A 558 4.30 0.61 12.30
N GLY A 559 4.34 -0.69 12.59
CA GLY A 559 3.86 -1.24 13.87
C GLY A 559 2.34 -1.24 14.01
N VAL A 560 1.59 -1.33 12.90
CA VAL A 560 0.13 -1.23 12.90
C VAL A 560 -0.53 -2.55 12.51
N PRO A 561 -1.61 -2.98 13.20
CA PRO A 561 -2.35 -4.18 12.81
C PRO A 561 -3.13 -3.93 11.52
N TYR A 562 -3.18 -4.94 10.64
CA TYR A 562 -4.03 -4.92 9.45
C TYR A 562 -5.37 -5.58 9.78
N THR A 563 -6.21 -4.86 10.52
CA THR A 563 -7.47 -5.37 11.10
C THR A 563 -8.45 -5.92 10.07
N GLU A 564 -8.49 -5.34 8.88
CA GLU A 564 -9.37 -5.73 7.80
C GLU A 564 -8.90 -7.04 7.16
N ALA A 565 -7.59 -7.23 6.99
CA ALA A 565 -7.04 -8.52 6.59
C ALA A 565 -7.28 -9.60 7.66
N MET A 566 -7.18 -9.27 8.94
CA MET A 566 -7.52 -10.19 10.03
C MET A 566 -9.01 -10.58 10.03
N THR A 567 -9.88 -9.65 9.67
CA THR A 567 -11.32 -9.91 9.51
C THR A 567 -11.58 -10.85 8.33
N GLU A 568 -10.91 -10.62 7.19
CA GLU A 568 -10.98 -11.51 6.03
C GLU A 568 -10.43 -12.90 6.34
N ALA A 569 -9.35 -13.00 7.12
CA ALA A 569 -8.81 -14.30 7.58
C ALA A 569 -9.88 -15.13 8.31
N GLY A 570 -10.71 -14.49 9.15
CA GLY A 570 -11.81 -15.15 9.86
C GLY A 570 -12.91 -15.70 8.95
N ARG A 571 -13.00 -15.25 7.69
CA ARG A 571 -13.95 -15.78 6.70
C ARG A 571 -13.45 -17.08 6.07
N GLY A 572 -12.13 -17.30 6.01
CA GLY A 572 -11.55 -18.49 5.40
C GLY A 572 -11.93 -18.67 3.92
N THR A 573 -12.11 -17.57 3.17
CA THR A 573 -12.69 -17.59 1.81
C THR A 573 -11.84 -18.33 0.79
N TYR A 574 -10.50 -18.20 0.85
CA TYR A 574 -9.60 -18.74 -0.17
C TYR A 574 -8.57 -19.70 0.44
N ALA A 575 -8.30 -20.79 -0.28
CA ALA A 575 -7.13 -21.62 -0.06
C ALA A 575 -5.87 -20.86 -0.50
N LEU A 576 -4.72 -21.11 0.13
CA LEU A 576 -3.46 -20.44 -0.23
C LEU A 576 -3.12 -20.68 -1.70
N SER A 577 -3.28 -21.92 -2.17
CA SER A 577 -3.03 -22.31 -3.56
C SER A 577 -3.83 -21.50 -4.59
N THR A 578 -5.02 -21.02 -4.23
CA THR A 578 -5.88 -20.18 -5.09
C THR A 578 -5.34 -18.76 -5.22
N LEU A 579 -4.65 -18.26 -4.19
CA LEU A 579 -4.12 -16.89 -4.17
C LEU A 579 -2.90 -16.74 -5.10
N PHE A 580 -2.22 -17.82 -5.44
CA PHE A 580 -1.15 -17.79 -6.44
C PHE A 580 -1.64 -17.41 -7.85
N ASP A 581 -2.95 -17.38 -8.10
CA ASP A 581 -3.57 -16.95 -9.37
C ASP A 581 -4.08 -15.51 -9.36
N THR A 582 -3.81 -14.74 -8.29
CA THR A 582 -4.28 -13.37 -8.17
C THR A 582 -3.64 -12.45 -9.22
N THR A 583 -4.49 -11.62 -9.81
CA THR A 583 -4.21 -10.59 -10.82
C THR A 583 -5.07 -9.36 -10.51
N TYR A 584 -4.79 -8.19 -11.12
CA TYR A 584 -5.62 -6.99 -10.95
C TYR A 584 -7.05 -7.08 -11.52
N SER A 585 -7.40 -8.16 -12.23
CA SER A 585 -8.80 -8.39 -12.63
C SER A 585 -9.67 -8.91 -11.48
N HIS A 586 -9.06 -9.25 -10.34
CA HIS A 586 -9.77 -9.66 -9.14
C HIS A 586 -10.15 -8.46 -8.26
N ASP A 587 -11.03 -8.70 -7.29
CA ASP A 587 -11.46 -7.66 -6.35
C ASP A 587 -10.36 -7.22 -5.38
N THR A 588 -10.54 -6.04 -4.78
CA THR A 588 -9.61 -5.43 -3.83
C THR A 588 -9.31 -6.33 -2.63
N ASN A 589 -10.26 -7.12 -2.10
CA ASN A 589 -9.96 -8.02 -0.98
C ASN A 589 -8.97 -9.09 -1.43
N ARG A 590 -9.21 -9.71 -2.59
CA ARG A 590 -8.33 -10.77 -3.11
C ARG A 590 -6.94 -10.26 -3.43
N VAL A 591 -6.83 -9.03 -3.95
CA VAL A 591 -5.55 -8.42 -4.30
C VAL A 591 -4.73 -8.05 -3.06
N TYR A 592 -5.27 -7.24 -2.15
CA TYR A 592 -4.49 -6.62 -1.08
C TYR A 592 -4.54 -7.41 0.23
N ARG A 593 -5.74 -7.67 0.75
CA ARG A 593 -5.92 -8.31 2.07
C ARG A 593 -5.50 -9.78 2.06
N TRP A 594 -5.98 -10.53 1.07
CA TRP A 594 -5.59 -11.93 0.94
C TRP A 594 -4.16 -12.10 0.42
N GLY A 595 -3.66 -11.17 -0.41
CA GLY A 595 -2.24 -11.07 -0.75
C GLY A 595 -1.37 -10.90 0.49
N TYR A 596 -1.70 -9.93 1.36
CA TYR A 596 -1.02 -9.69 2.64
C TYR A 596 -0.96 -10.94 3.51
N LEU A 597 -2.10 -11.63 3.68
CA LEU A 597 -2.17 -12.85 4.49
C LEU A 597 -1.27 -13.95 3.90
N ALA A 598 -1.31 -14.16 2.58
CA ALA A 598 -0.49 -15.17 1.90
C ALA A 598 1.01 -14.88 2.05
N THR A 599 1.41 -13.63 1.80
CA THR A 599 2.81 -13.18 1.94
C THR A 599 3.29 -13.34 3.37
N ARG A 600 2.51 -12.87 4.35
CA ARG A 600 2.83 -13.02 5.78
C ARG A 600 2.99 -14.49 6.17
N TYR A 601 2.03 -15.33 5.81
CA TYR A 601 2.07 -16.74 6.14
C TYR A 601 3.32 -17.45 5.61
N LEU A 602 3.67 -17.19 4.34
CA LEU A 602 4.86 -17.77 3.73
C LEU A 602 6.16 -17.24 4.36
N LEU A 603 6.22 -15.94 4.70
CA LEU A 603 7.34 -15.37 5.44
C LEU A 603 7.50 -15.99 6.83
N ASP A 604 6.40 -16.20 7.54
CA ASP A 604 6.39 -16.68 8.93
C ASP A 604 6.60 -18.20 9.06
N LYS A 605 5.95 -18.99 8.20
CA LYS A 605 5.89 -20.46 8.32
C LYS A 605 6.74 -21.21 7.32
N HIS A 606 6.93 -20.64 6.12
CA HIS A 606 7.51 -21.35 4.98
C HIS A 606 8.61 -20.55 4.29
N ARG A 607 9.44 -19.87 5.10
CA ARG A 607 10.45 -18.92 4.64
C ARG A 607 11.40 -19.47 3.57
N ALA A 608 11.80 -20.73 3.70
CA ALA A 608 12.72 -21.36 2.75
C ALA A 608 12.12 -21.57 1.34
N ASP A 609 10.83 -21.92 1.27
CA ASP A 609 10.13 -22.01 -0.02
C ASP A 609 9.97 -20.61 -0.64
N LEU A 610 9.66 -19.60 0.18
CA LEU A 610 9.56 -18.21 -0.29
C LEU A 610 10.91 -17.66 -0.78
N ASP A 611 12.00 -17.90 -0.06
CA ASP A 611 13.36 -17.53 -0.49
C ASP A 611 13.71 -18.18 -1.85
N THR A 612 13.20 -19.39 -2.13
CA THR A 612 13.36 -20.05 -3.44
C THR A 612 12.56 -19.32 -4.53
N VAL A 613 11.32 -18.92 -4.24
CA VAL A 613 10.49 -18.13 -5.17
C VAL A 613 11.15 -16.79 -5.49
N LEU A 614 11.64 -16.06 -4.48
CA LEU A 614 12.36 -14.80 -4.66
C LEU A 614 13.66 -14.98 -5.45
N GLY A 615 14.36 -16.10 -5.25
CA GLY A 615 15.52 -16.46 -6.08
C GLY A 615 15.18 -16.53 -7.57
N HIS A 616 14.01 -17.05 -7.93
CA HIS A 616 13.54 -17.08 -9.32
C HIS A 616 13.09 -15.69 -9.81
N TYR A 617 12.38 -14.90 -8.99
CA TYR A 617 11.98 -13.53 -9.35
C TYR A 617 13.19 -12.63 -9.63
N ARG A 618 14.21 -12.67 -8.78
CA ARG A 618 15.46 -11.91 -8.93
C ARG A 618 16.25 -12.30 -10.17
N ALA A 619 16.09 -13.54 -10.65
CA ALA A 619 16.71 -14.05 -11.86
C ALA A 619 15.87 -13.77 -13.13
N GLY A 620 14.62 -13.31 -13.00
CA GLY A 620 13.68 -13.18 -14.11
C GLY A 620 13.11 -14.50 -14.62
N ASP A 621 13.25 -15.58 -13.84
CA ASP A 621 12.77 -16.93 -14.19
C ASP A 621 11.30 -17.12 -13.77
N TRP A 622 10.41 -16.27 -14.29
CA TRP A 622 8.98 -16.22 -13.92
C TRP A 622 8.26 -17.57 -14.05
N ASN A 623 8.56 -18.33 -15.12
CA ASN A 623 7.99 -19.66 -15.32
C ASN A 623 8.45 -20.69 -14.29
N ALA A 624 9.71 -20.59 -13.82
CA ALA A 624 10.23 -21.48 -12.79
C ALA A 624 9.60 -21.16 -11.44
N ALA A 625 9.49 -19.87 -11.08
CA ALA A 625 8.77 -19.42 -9.90
C ALA A 625 7.32 -19.92 -9.90
N ARG A 626 6.62 -19.74 -11.03
CA ARG A 626 5.24 -20.19 -11.21
C ARG A 626 5.11 -21.71 -11.07
N SER A 627 6.03 -22.47 -11.65
CA SER A 627 6.05 -23.94 -11.54
C SER A 627 6.33 -24.39 -10.10
N TYR A 628 7.18 -23.67 -9.37
CA TYR A 628 7.45 -23.95 -7.97
C TYR A 628 6.24 -23.66 -7.08
N LEU A 629 5.59 -22.50 -7.26
CA LEU A 629 4.38 -22.12 -6.54
C LEU A 629 3.23 -23.11 -6.77
N THR A 630 2.94 -23.45 -8.03
CA THR A 630 1.77 -24.28 -8.36
C THR A 630 2.03 -25.78 -8.32
N GLY A 631 3.28 -26.20 -8.50
CA GLY A 631 3.66 -27.61 -8.52
C GLY A 631 4.30 -28.10 -7.23
N THR A 632 5.33 -27.40 -6.74
CA THR A 632 6.09 -27.83 -5.55
C THR A 632 5.38 -27.46 -4.25
N ILE A 633 4.98 -26.19 -4.11
CA ILE A 633 4.14 -25.75 -3.00
C ILE A 633 2.72 -26.29 -3.22
N GLY A 634 2.11 -25.97 -4.36
CA GLY A 634 0.79 -26.47 -4.75
C GLY A 634 -0.23 -26.31 -3.62
N THR A 635 -0.92 -27.40 -3.30
CA THR A 635 -1.90 -27.45 -2.20
C THR A 635 -1.30 -27.95 -0.88
N ARG A 636 0.03 -28.14 -0.79
CA ARG A 636 0.70 -28.75 0.38
C ARG A 636 0.41 -28.01 1.67
N TYR A 637 0.20 -26.70 1.57
CA TYR A 637 0.00 -25.78 2.68
C TYR A 637 -1.44 -25.27 2.81
N ASP A 638 -2.43 -25.89 2.17
CA ASP A 638 -3.81 -25.38 2.28
C ASP A 638 -4.43 -25.72 3.66
N ASP A 639 -4.16 -26.91 4.20
CA ASP A 639 -4.71 -27.34 5.50
C ASP A 639 -4.09 -26.57 6.69
N ASP A 640 -2.76 -26.37 6.68
CA ASP A 640 -2.07 -25.62 7.74
C ASP A 640 -2.32 -24.10 7.61
N TRP A 641 -2.51 -23.59 6.40
CA TRP A 641 -2.99 -22.23 6.14
C TRP A 641 -4.32 -21.94 6.83
N TYR A 642 -5.35 -22.80 6.67
CA TYR A 642 -6.63 -22.56 7.34
C TYR A 642 -6.51 -22.58 8.87
N THR A 643 -5.60 -23.40 9.41
CA THR A 643 -5.29 -23.39 10.84
C THR A 643 -4.65 -22.06 11.26
N TRP A 644 -3.70 -21.55 10.47
CA TRP A 644 -3.07 -20.26 10.71
C TRP A 644 -4.05 -19.08 10.59
N LEU A 645 -4.96 -19.11 9.61
CA LEU A 645 -6.01 -18.09 9.45
C LEU A 645 -6.93 -18.01 10.67
N ALA A 646 -7.32 -19.15 11.24
CA ALA A 646 -8.14 -19.18 12.44
C ALA A 646 -7.42 -18.54 13.65
N GLY A 647 -6.11 -18.77 13.79
CA GLY A 647 -5.27 -18.07 14.76
C GLY A 647 -5.22 -16.56 14.48
N CYS A 648 -5.03 -16.18 13.22
CA CYS A 648 -4.96 -14.79 12.80
C CYS A 648 -6.24 -14.00 13.07
N ALA A 649 -7.41 -14.60 12.78
CA ALA A 649 -8.72 -14.04 13.11
C ALA A 649 -8.92 -13.84 14.62
N ALA A 650 -8.27 -14.64 15.46
CA ALA A 650 -8.28 -14.53 16.91
C ALA A 650 -7.25 -13.53 17.46
N GLY A 651 -6.54 -12.79 16.60
CA GLY A 651 -5.49 -11.86 16.99
C GLY A 651 -4.09 -12.46 17.06
N ASP A 652 -3.96 -13.77 16.83
CA ASP A 652 -2.71 -14.53 16.86
C ASP A 652 -2.28 -14.94 15.44
N CYS A 653 -1.98 -13.96 14.60
CA CYS A 653 -1.47 -14.17 13.25
C CYS A 653 -0.01 -14.67 13.24
N GLY A 654 0.37 -15.56 14.17
CA GLY A 654 1.72 -16.12 14.28
C GLY A 654 2.58 -15.64 15.46
N GLY A 655 2.00 -15.06 16.51
CA GLY A 655 2.70 -14.73 17.76
C GLY A 655 3.47 -13.41 17.75
N GLY A 656 2.92 -12.41 18.45
CA GLY A 656 3.59 -11.17 18.88
C GLY A 656 3.57 -10.03 17.86
N THR A 657 2.58 -9.13 17.97
CA THR A 657 2.48 -7.77 17.38
C THR A 657 3.19 -7.52 16.04
N ASN A 658 2.43 -7.21 14.98
CA ASN A 658 2.98 -6.67 13.72
C ASN A 658 3.89 -5.46 14.00
N PRO A 659 5.20 -5.54 13.70
CA PRO A 659 6.00 -6.73 13.44
C PRO A 659 6.97 -7.02 14.60
N PRO A 660 7.79 -8.08 14.52
CA PRO A 660 9.07 -8.05 15.21
C PRO A 660 9.93 -6.96 14.58
N GLY A 661 9.66 -5.70 14.92
CA GLY A 661 10.75 -4.77 15.12
C GLY A 661 11.64 -5.41 16.16
N ASN A 662 12.95 -5.37 15.92
CA ASN A 662 13.95 -5.84 16.87
C ASN A 662 13.53 -5.42 18.28
N GLN A 663 13.15 -6.39 19.13
CA GLN A 663 12.71 -6.05 20.47
C GLN A 663 13.98 -5.72 21.22
N ALA A 664 14.14 -4.43 21.55
CA ALA A 664 15.29 -4.00 22.31
C ALA A 664 15.48 -4.94 23.51
N PRO A 665 16.68 -5.47 23.73
CA PRO A 665 16.91 -6.49 24.73
C PRO A 665 16.47 -5.98 26.10
N THR A 666 16.09 -6.87 27.01
CA THR A 666 15.93 -6.47 28.41
C THR A 666 17.30 -6.52 29.07
N ALA A 667 17.89 -5.35 29.33
CA ALA A 667 19.13 -5.27 30.11
C ALA A 667 18.85 -5.62 31.57
N ALA A 668 19.61 -6.56 32.13
CA ALA A 668 19.54 -6.90 33.55
C ALA A 668 20.86 -7.47 34.03
N PHE A 669 21.19 -7.26 35.32
CA PHE A 669 22.34 -7.90 35.93
C PHE A 669 22.17 -8.08 37.42
N THR A 670 22.94 -9.02 37.98
CA THR A 670 23.10 -9.25 39.43
C THR A 670 24.51 -8.95 39.88
N THR A 671 24.68 -8.70 41.17
CA THR A 671 25.96 -8.36 41.79
C THR A 671 26.17 -9.20 43.04
N ASP A 672 27.36 -9.78 43.19
CA ASP A 672 27.85 -10.31 44.45
C ASP A 672 28.95 -9.39 44.98
N VAL A 673 28.77 -8.87 46.20
CA VAL A 673 29.65 -7.84 46.79
C VAL A 673 30.40 -8.45 47.97
N GLN A 674 31.73 -8.48 47.87
CA GLN A 674 32.62 -8.97 48.90
C GLN A 674 33.66 -7.89 49.23
N GLY A 675 33.36 -7.10 50.26
CA GLY A 675 34.19 -5.97 50.64
C GLY A 675 34.23 -4.91 49.53
N LEU A 676 35.42 -4.67 48.98
CA LEU A 676 35.65 -3.78 47.84
C LEU A 676 35.59 -4.49 46.47
N ASN A 677 35.48 -5.82 46.45
CA ASN A 677 35.35 -6.60 45.22
C ASN A 677 33.87 -6.85 44.89
N VAL A 678 33.53 -6.73 43.61
CA VAL A 678 32.19 -7.00 43.08
C VAL A 678 32.31 -7.91 41.86
N ALA A 679 31.63 -9.05 41.91
CA ALA A 679 31.38 -9.88 40.76
C ALA A 679 30.03 -9.48 40.13
N PHE A 680 30.04 -9.20 38.83
CA PHE A 680 28.83 -8.91 38.06
C PHE A 680 28.44 -10.14 37.25
N THR A 681 27.14 -10.43 37.19
CA THR A 681 26.60 -11.46 36.31
C THR A 681 25.56 -10.84 35.40
N ASP A 682 25.77 -10.91 34.10
CA ASP A 682 24.80 -10.48 33.10
C ASP A 682 23.58 -11.41 33.14
N ARG A 683 22.39 -10.81 33.20
CA ARG A 683 21.08 -11.48 33.17
C ARG A 683 20.21 -10.93 32.05
N SER A 684 20.81 -10.21 31.11
CA SER A 684 20.11 -9.61 30.00
C SER A 684 19.56 -10.70 29.09
N THR A 685 18.34 -10.48 28.62
CA THR A 685 17.65 -11.40 27.71
C THR A 685 17.24 -10.66 26.47
N ASP A 686 17.27 -11.35 25.35
CA ASP A 686 16.67 -10.91 24.11
C ASP A 686 15.58 -11.92 23.74
N LEU A 687 14.38 -11.44 23.47
CA LEU A 687 13.20 -12.27 23.24
C LEU A 687 13.13 -12.74 21.78
N ASP A 688 13.64 -11.94 20.84
CA ASP A 688 13.58 -12.23 19.40
C ASP A 688 14.95 -12.38 18.74
N GLY A 689 16.04 -12.32 19.52
CA GLY A 689 17.41 -12.44 19.05
C GLY A 689 18.43 -12.90 20.09
N THR A 690 19.67 -12.42 19.98
CA THR A 690 20.77 -12.68 20.90
C THR A 690 21.56 -11.41 21.23
N ILE A 691 22.15 -11.35 22.43
CA ILE A 691 23.00 -10.21 22.82
C ILE A 691 24.35 -10.24 22.08
N ALA A 692 24.53 -9.32 21.13
CA ALA A 692 25.73 -9.20 20.32
C ALA A 692 26.89 -8.48 21.05
N SER A 693 26.61 -7.49 21.90
CA SER A 693 27.65 -6.78 22.64
C SER A 693 27.21 -6.22 23.99
N ARG A 694 28.19 -5.95 24.86
CA ARG A 694 28.03 -5.45 26.24
C ARG A 694 28.99 -4.31 26.50
N SER A 695 28.54 -3.31 27.24
CA SER A 695 29.34 -2.20 27.72
C SER A 695 28.99 -1.90 29.17
N TRP A 696 29.96 -2.13 30.06
CA TRP A 696 29.88 -1.83 31.48
C TRP A 696 30.55 -0.50 31.79
N ASP A 697 29.90 0.31 32.61
CA ASP A 697 30.46 1.49 33.27
C ASP A 697 30.29 1.30 34.78
N PHE A 698 31.41 1.20 35.51
CA PHE A 698 31.41 0.87 36.93
C PHE A 698 31.15 2.07 37.85
N GLY A 699 30.97 3.28 37.30
CA GLY A 699 30.67 4.50 38.06
C GLY A 699 31.89 5.14 38.75
N ASP A 700 33.09 4.62 38.54
CA ASP A 700 34.38 5.18 39.02
C ASP A 700 35.30 5.65 37.87
N GLY A 701 34.76 5.71 36.65
CA GLY A 701 35.48 6.08 35.43
C GLY A 701 36.11 4.90 34.68
N THR A 702 36.00 3.66 35.19
CA THR A 702 36.46 2.45 34.50
C THR A 702 35.33 1.68 33.82
N THR A 703 35.65 0.92 32.77
CA THR A 703 34.68 0.20 31.92
C THR A 703 35.09 -1.24 31.63
N SER A 704 34.17 -2.06 31.11
CA SER A 704 34.46 -3.43 30.62
C SER A 704 33.49 -3.85 29.52
N THR A 705 33.89 -4.80 28.68
CA THR A 705 33.03 -5.45 27.66
C THR A 705 32.83 -6.95 27.90
N ALA A 706 33.39 -7.50 28.98
CA ALA A 706 33.23 -8.90 29.35
C ALA A 706 31.76 -9.23 29.71
N ALA A 707 31.35 -10.49 29.51
CA ALA A 707 30.01 -10.95 29.86
C ALA A 707 29.74 -10.83 31.37
N ASP A 708 30.62 -11.41 32.19
CA ASP A 708 30.53 -11.41 33.65
C ASP A 708 31.82 -10.85 34.26
N PRO A 709 32.02 -9.51 34.32
CA PRO A 709 33.25 -8.92 34.82
C PRO A 709 33.35 -8.96 36.36
N SER A 710 34.58 -8.99 36.87
CA SER A 710 34.89 -8.71 38.27
C SER A 710 35.56 -7.34 38.41
N LYS A 711 35.16 -6.55 39.40
CA LYS A 711 35.71 -5.20 39.67
C LYS A 711 36.09 -5.05 41.14
N THR A 712 37.30 -4.55 41.40
CA THR A 712 37.70 -4.07 42.73
C THR A 712 37.69 -2.55 42.75
N TYR A 713 36.97 -1.96 43.70
CA TYR A 713 36.91 -0.52 43.91
C TYR A 713 38.01 -0.04 44.85
N GLY A 714 38.60 1.12 44.56
CA GLY A 714 39.69 1.67 45.37
C GLY A 714 39.24 2.23 46.72
N THR A 715 37.96 2.60 46.85
CA THR A 715 37.40 3.23 48.05
C THR A 715 36.02 2.65 48.34
N ALA A 716 35.66 2.57 49.63
CA ALA A 716 34.28 2.27 50.03
C ALA A 716 33.34 3.38 49.56
N GLY A 717 32.15 3.01 49.08
CA GLY A 717 31.21 3.98 48.53
C GLY A 717 30.06 3.32 47.77
N ALA A 718 29.12 4.15 47.34
CA ALA A 718 28.04 3.75 46.46
C ALA A 718 28.37 4.17 45.02
N TYR A 719 28.45 3.20 44.12
CA TYR A 719 28.78 3.41 42.70
C TYR A 719 27.56 3.11 41.83
N THR A 720 27.21 4.03 40.93
CA THR A 720 26.14 3.81 39.95
C THR A 720 26.70 3.03 38.77
N VAL A 721 26.46 1.72 38.76
CA VAL A 721 26.92 0.82 37.69
C VAL A 721 25.87 0.76 36.60
N ARG A 722 26.33 0.85 35.35
CA ARG A 722 25.49 0.80 34.16
C ARG A 722 25.96 -0.31 33.22
N LEU A 723 25.03 -1.17 32.81
CA LEU A 723 25.21 -2.14 31.73
C LEU A 723 24.38 -1.69 30.55
N THR A 724 25.02 -1.42 29.41
CA THR A 724 24.34 -1.26 28.11
C THR A 724 24.61 -2.50 27.27
N VAL A 725 23.55 -3.14 26.79
CA VAL A 725 23.62 -4.27 25.87
C VAL A 725 23.09 -3.89 24.50
N THR A 726 23.65 -4.50 23.46
CA THR A 726 23.19 -4.38 22.07
C THR A 726 22.88 -5.78 21.54
N ASP A 727 21.72 -5.95 20.92
CA ASP A 727 21.33 -7.21 20.28
C ASP A 727 21.96 -7.41 18.88
N ASP A 728 21.67 -8.55 18.25
CA ASP A 728 22.15 -8.95 16.92
C ASP A 728 21.53 -8.14 15.77
N ARG A 729 20.56 -7.27 16.06
CA ARG A 729 19.91 -6.37 15.09
C ARG A 729 20.09 -4.87 15.46
N GLY A 730 20.99 -4.57 16.38
CA GLY A 730 21.49 -3.23 16.69
C GLY A 730 20.69 -2.40 17.69
N ALA A 731 19.58 -2.88 18.27
CA ALA A 731 18.88 -2.12 19.32
C ALA A 731 19.61 -2.29 20.66
N THR A 732 19.38 -1.33 21.55
CA THR A 732 20.12 -1.25 22.81
C THR A 732 19.18 -1.07 23.99
N ALA A 733 19.59 -1.61 25.12
CA ALA A 733 18.94 -1.34 26.39
C ALA A 733 19.98 -1.18 27.49
N THR A 734 19.57 -0.47 28.55
CA THR A 734 20.46 -0.11 29.64
C THR A 734 19.83 -0.45 30.99
N ALA A 735 20.57 -1.19 31.80
CA ALA A 735 20.27 -1.41 33.21
C ALA A 735 21.22 -0.59 34.08
N THR A 736 20.67 0.07 35.09
CA THR A 736 21.46 0.84 36.06
C THR A 736 21.15 0.35 37.47
N ARG A 737 22.19 0.10 38.28
CA ARG A 737 22.05 -0.24 39.70
C ARG A 737 23.11 0.47 40.53
N THR A 738 22.73 0.99 41.69
CA THR A 738 23.68 1.46 42.69
C THR A 738 24.24 0.26 43.46
N VAL A 739 25.55 0.08 43.42
CA VAL A 739 26.28 -0.96 44.14
C VAL A 739 27.05 -0.29 45.28
N ALA A 740 26.70 -0.64 46.51
CA ALA A 740 27.42 -0.19 47.70
C ALA A 740 28.53 -1.20 48.02
N VAL A 741 29.78 -0.76 47.89
CA VAL A 741 30.95 -1.54 48.30
C VAL A 741 31.47 -0.98 49.61
N SER A 742 31.87 -1.88 50.49
CA SER A 742 32.33 -1.49 51.82
C SER A 742 33.70 -2.11 52.06
N GLY A 743 34.69 -1.31 52.41
CA GLY A 743 35.82 -1.88 53.16
C GLY A 743 35.24 -2.43 54.45
N GLY A 744 35.61 -3.66 54.85
CA GLY A 744 35.02 -4.39 55.99
C GLY A 744 34.55 -3.45 57.11
N THR A 745 33.23 -3.46 57.34
CA THR A 745 32.43 -2.41 57.99
C THR A 745 32.57 -2.31 59.51
N GLY A 746 33.72 -2.67 60.08
CA GLY A 746 33.97 -2.45 61.49
C GLY A 746 34.48 -1.03 61.74
N THR A 747 33.92 -0.29 62.71
CA THR A 747 34.60 0.89 63.29
C THR A 747 35.94 0.43 63.88
N GLU A 748 36.95 1.30 63.94
CA GLU A 748 38.21 0.94 64.61
C GLU A 748 37.92 0.50 66.06
N CYS A 749 38.42 -0.66 66.46
CA CYS A 749 38.14 -1.19 67.79
C CYS A 749 38.65 -0.21 68.86
N THR A 750 37.81 0.08 69.86
CA THR A 750 38.11 1.09 70.90
C THR A 750 38.91 0.54 72.07
N GLY A 751 39.20 -0.77 72.08
CA GLY A 751 40.05 -1.42 73.08
C GLY A 751 41.43 -0.76 73.15
N THR A 752 41.96 -0.65 74.37
CA THR A 752 43.26 0.01 74.60
C THR A 752 44.44 -0.84 74.14
N ASP A 753 44.30 -2.17 74.10
CA ASP A 753 45.26 -3.05 73.43
C ASP A 753 45.01 -3.01 71.92
N THR A 754 46.01 -2.58 71.17
CA THR A 754 45.95 -2.41 69.71
C THR A 754 45.81 -3.73 68.95
N ARG A 755 45.98 -4.87 69.62
CA ARG A 755 45.78 -6.21 69.07
C ARG A 755 44.38 -6.76 69.33
N GLU A 756 43.62 -6.14 70.22
CA GLU A 756 42.29 -6.60 70.59
C GLU A 756 41.27 -6.22 69.53
N LEU A 757 40.60 -7.23 68.99
CA LEU A 757 39.43 -7.15 68.13
C LEU A 757 38.16 -7.40 68.95
N GLY A 758 37.02 -6.97 68.41
CA GLY A 758 35.73 -7.01 69.09
C GLY A 758 34.58 -7.21 68.10
N GLN A 759 33.36 -7.13 68.60
CA GLN A 759 32.18 -7.37 67.78
C GLN A 759 32.04 -6.29 66.70
N ASN A 760 32.01 -6.71 65.44
CA ASN A 760 31.81 -5.83 64.28
C ASN A 760 32.74 -4.60 64.29
N CYS A 761 34.03 -4.81 64.62
CA CYS A 761 35.06 -3.78 64.62
C CYS A 761 36.33 -4.25 63.90
N ARG A 762 37.26 -3.32 63.62
CA ARG A 762 38.50 -3.58 62.89
C ARG A 762 39.76 -3.07 63.60
N ARG A 763 40.90 -3.67 63.25
CA ARG A 763 42.25 -3.17 63.54
C ARG A 763 42.98 -2.93 62.22
N SER A 764 43.23 -1.66 61.91
CA SER A 764 43.96 -1.24 60.72
C SER A 764 45.47 -1.16 60.98
N GLY A 765 46.26 -1.01 59.90
CA GLY A 765 47.70 -0.72 60.01
C GLY A 765 48.59 -1.87 60.48
N GLN A 766 48.15 -3.13 60.31
CA GLN A 766 48.97 -4.29 60.64
C GLN A 766 50.14 -4.43 59.67
N SER A 767 51.30 -4.78 60.20
CA SER A 767 52.52 -5.00 59.43
C SER A 767 53.41 -6.07 60.06
N ALA A 768 54.15 -6.79 59.22
CA ALA A 768 55.18 -7.73 59.62
C ALA A 768 56.21 -7.92 58.50
N THR A 769 57.45 -8.19 58.86
CA THR A 769 58.51 -8.54 57.88
C THR A 769 58.42 -10.02 57.50
N THR A 770 58.89 -10.37 56.29
CA THR A 770 58.88 -11.76 55.77
C THR A 770 59.32 -12.78 56.82
N GLY A 771 58.50 -13.81 57.02
CA GLY A 771 58.71 -14.88 58.00
C GLY A 771 58.25 -14.58 59.43
N ASN A 772 57.77 -13.37 59.71
CA ASN A 772 57.23 -12.98 61.03
C ASN A 772 55.69 -12.88 61.00
N TYR A 773 55.12 -12.53 62.16
CA TYR A 773 53.68 -12.51 62.39
C TYR A 773 53.18 -11.20 62.99
N ALA A 774 52.00 -10.76 62.59
CA ALA A 774 51.17 -9.82 63.36
C ALA A 774 50.09 -10.60 64.11
N TYR A 775 49.90 -10.33 65.41
CA TYR A 775 49.05 -11.11 66.31
C TYR A 775 47.87 -10.29 66.83
N LEU A 776 46.66 -10.83 66.70
CA LEU A 776 45.41 -10.22 67.18
C LEU A 776 44.54 -11.22 67.94
N TYR A 777 43.73 -10.76 68.88
CA TYR A 777 42.84 -11.64 69.64
C TYR A 777 41.47 -11.00 69.86
N LEU A 778 40.49 -11.82 70.21
CA LEU A 778 39.15 -11.37 70.58
C LEU A 778 38.54 -12.28 71.63
N TYR A 779 37.55 -11.77 72.36
CA TYR A 779 36.71 -12.56 73.25
C TYR A 779 35.34 -12.77 72.64
N VAL A 780 35.00 -14.03 72.33
CA VAL A 780 33.72 -14.39 71.73
C VAL A 780 32.70 -14.70 72.85
N PRO A 781 31.52 -14.05 72.85
CA PRO A 781 30.44 -14.32 73.79
C PRO A 781 29.86 -15.72 73.65
N ALA A 782 29.30 -16.24 74.74
CA ALA A 782 28.57 -17.50 74.69
C ALA A 782 27.33 -17.40 73.79
N GLY A 783 27.10 -18.41 72.96
CA GLY A 783 25.96 -18.47 72.06
C GLY A 783 26.19 -17.81 70.68
N THR A 784 27.38 -17.28 70.41
CA THR A 784 27.74 -16.85 69.05
C THR A 784 27.62 -18.02 68.08
N THR A 785 26.82 -17.84 67.03
CA THR A 785 26.55 -18.90 66.03
C THR A 785 27.59 -18.91 64.92
N ARG A 786 28.26 -17.78 64.68
CA ARG A 786 29.32 -17.66 63.68
C ARG A 786 30.26 -16.50 64.00
N LEU A 787 31.56 -16.74 63.86
CA LEU A 787 32.60 -15.73 63.82
C LEU A 787 33.18 -15.66 62.40
N THR A 788 33.21 -14.45 61.82
CA THR A 788 33.88 -14.15 60.55
C THR A 788 35.09 -13.26 60.82
N ILE A 789 36.24 -13.61 60.24
CA ILE A 789 37.49 -12.85 60.31
C ILE A 789 37.90 -12.51 58.88
N THR A 790 38.09 -11.24 58.57
CA THR A 790 38.51 -10.80 57.24
C THR A 790 39.78 -9.98 57.31
N THR A 791 40.65 -10.14 56.33
CA THR A 791 41.82 -9.27 56.11
C THR A 791 41.64 -8.54 54.79
N SER A 792 42.09 -7.28 54.73
CA SER A 792 42.00 -6.47 53.51
C SER A 792 42.95 -5.28 53.53
N GLY A 793 43.25 -4.75 52.35
CA GLY A 793 44.12 -3.58 52.19
C GLY A 793 45.60 -3.88 52.44
N GLY A 794 46.42 -2.83 52.49
CA GLY A 794 47.86 -2.94 52.66
C GLY A 794 48.63 -3.40 51.41
N THR A 795 49.95 -3.47 51.54
CA THR A 795 50.90 -4.00 50.55
C THR A 795 51.51 -5.31 51.08
N GLY A 796 52.18 -6.10 50.23
CA GLY A 796 52.80 -7.38 50.63
C GLY A 796 51.86 -8.59 50.51
N ASP A 797 52.19 -9.68 51.21
CA ASP A 797 51.48 -10.97 51.14
C ASP A 797 51.34 -11.59 52.54
N ALA A 798 50.11 -11.68 53.05
CA ALA A 798 49.81 -11.96 54.44
C ALA A 798 48.77 -13.08 54.63
N ASP A 799 49.25 -14.29 54.91
CA ASP A 799 48.39 -15.45 55.17
C ASP A 799 47.69 -15.35 56.54
N LEU A 800 46.39 -15.68 56.59
CA LEU A 800 45.57 -15.59 57.79
C LEU A 800 45.45 -16.95 58.53
N TYR A 801 45.73 -16.96 59.83
CA TYR A 801 45.62 -18.14 60.70
C TYR A 801 44.75 -17.87 61.94
N TYR A 802 44.03 -18.90 62.40
CA TYR A 802 43.10 -18.83 63.53
C TYR A 802 43.23 -20.04 64.49
N SER A 803 43.13 -19.81 65.80
CA SER A 803 42.94 -20.86 66.81
C SER A 803 42.18 -20.38 68.06
N ASP A 804 41.50 -21.30 68.73
CA ASP A 804 40.76 -21.13 69.98
C ASP A 804 41.54 -21.57 71.24
N SER A 805 42.76 -22.11 71.08
CA SER A 805 43.58 -22.61 72.19
C SER A 805 44.93 -21.91 72.39
N GLY A 806 45.28 -20.95 71.52
CA GLY A 806 46.53 -20.19 71.61
C GLY A 806 46.90 -19.52 70.28
N TRP A 807 48.05 -18.83 70.23
CA TRP A 807 48.52 -18.13 69.03
C TRP A 807 48.78 -19.10 67.87
N PRO A 808 48.03 -18.99 66.76
CA PRO A 808 48.22 -19.89 65.63
C PRO A 808 49.45 -19.50 64.81
N GLY A 809 50.08 -20.48 64.16
CA GLY A 809 51.21 -20.29 63.26
C GLY A 809 51.20 -21.29 62.11
N THR A 810 52.17 -21.21 61.20
CA THR A 810 52.21 -22.01 59.96
C THR A 810 52.19 -23.54 60.18
N THR A 811 52.59 -24.01 61.38
CA THR A 811 52.63 -25.43 61.75
C THR A 811 51.59 -25.84 62.79
N GLY A 812 50.80 -24.91 63.34
CA GLY A 812 49.79 -25.19 64.37
C GLY A 812 48.67 -24.16 64.38
N TYR A 813 47.48 -24.56 63.92
CA TYR A 813 46.30 -23.70 63.78
C TYR A 813 45.01 -24.54 63.77
N THR A 814 43.87 -23.92 64.07
CA THR A 814 42.55 -24.55 63.95
C THR A 814 41.98 -24.33 62.55
N ARG A 815 42.11 -23.11 61.99
CA ARG A 815 41.79 -22.79 60.59
C ARG A 815 42.83 -21.83 60.00
N ARG A 816 42.96 -21.83 58.68
CA ARG A 816 43.79 -20.88 57.94
C ARG A 816 43.19 -20.58 56.57
N ASP A 817 43.48 -19.41 56.04
CA ASP A 817 43.22 -19.01 54.67
C ASP A 817 44.50 -18.39 54.11
N THR A 818 44.99 -18.93 53.01
CA THR A 818 46.34 -18.70 52.49
C THR A 818 46.31 -18.56 50.99
N GLY A 819 47.16 -17.72 50.42
CA GLY A 819 47.20 -17.44 48.99
C GLY A 819 47.74 -16.04 48.73
N GLY A 820 48.04 -15.69 47.48
CA GLY A 820 48.71 -14.43 47.19
C GLY A 820 47.88 -13.19 47.54
N GLY A 821 48.48 -12.29 48.32
CA GLY A 821 47.95 -10.98 48.67
C GLY A 821 47.50 -10.88 50.13
N ASN A 822 46.65 -9.90 50.43
CA ASN A 822 46.25 -9.61 51.83
C ASN A 822 44.75 -9.79 52.08
N SER A 823 44.02 -10.35 51.12
CA SER A 823 42.56 -10.46 51.14
C SER A 823 42.13 -11.88 51.47
N HIS A 824 41.91 -12.16 52.76
CA HIS A 824 41.52 -13.46 53.26
C HIS A 824 40.22 -13.38 54.06
N THR A 825 39.49 -14.50 54.11
CA THR A 825 38.28 -14.62 54.92
C THR A 825 38.19 -15.99 55.57
N LEU A 826 38.08 -16.00 56.89
CA LEU A 826 37.80 -17.20 57.68
C LEU A 826 36.44 -17.10 58.36
N THR A 827 35.73 -18.23 58.37
CA THR A 827 34.50 -18.41 59.15
C THR A 827 34.65 -19.58 60.12
N VAL A 828 34.15 -19.37 61.33
CA VAL A 828 34.11 -20.35 62.42
C VAL A 828 32.66 -20.45 62.86
N ASP A 829 32.00 -21.55 62.53
CA ASP A 829 30.64 -21.82 62.99
C ASP A 829 30.66 -22.32 64.43
N HIS A 830 29.73 -21.84 65.25
CA HIS A 830 29.59 -22.16 66.68
C HIS A 830 30.90 -22.08 67.47
N PRO A 831 31.62 -20.93 67.44
CA PRO A 831 32.85 -20.76 68.22
C PRO A 831 32.58 -20.96 69.72
N ALA A 832 33.52 -21.58 70.42
CA ALA A 832 33.47 -21.68 71.87
C ALA A 832 33.43 -20.28 72.52
N ALA A 833 32.79 -20.14 73.68
CA ALA A 833 32.87 -18.89 74.42
C ALA A 833 34.28 -18.71 75.00
N GLY A 834 34.89 -17.53 74.84
CA GLY A 834 36.20 -17.25 75.42
C GLY A 834 37.19 -16.60 74.47
N ALA A 835 38.48 -16.76 74.76
CA ALA A 835 39.55 -16.12 74.00
C ALA A 835 39.82 -16.85 72.67
N HIS A 836 39.98 -16.08 71.62
CA HIS A 836 40.37 -16.56 70.29
C HIS A 836 41.53 -15.75 69.75
N TYR A 837 42.38 -16.41 68.97
CA TYR A 837 43.67 -15.88 68.54
C TYR A 837 43.79 -15.95 67.02
N ILE A 838 44.33 -14.88 66.45
CA ILE A 838 44.48 -14.65 65.02
C ILE A 838 45.92 -14.23 64.78
N SER A 839 46.52 -14.79 63.73
CA SER A 839 47.87 -14.40 63.29
C SER A 839 47.87 -14.15 61.79
N LEU A 840 48.54 -13.08 61.36
CA LEU A 840 48.89 -12.84 59.96
C LEU A 840 50.36 -13.22 59.77
N TYR A 841 50.64 -14.22 58.96
CA TYR A 841 52.00 -14.62 58.61
C TYR A 841 52.45 -13.91 57.34
N ALA A 842 53.57 -13.19 57.41
CA ALA A 842 54.15 -12.52 56.25
C ALA A 842 54.86 -13.53 55.35
N VAL A 843 54.18 -14.00 54.30
CA VAL A 843 54.81 -14.76 53.21
C VAL A 843 55.82 -13.86 52.50
N ASP A 844 55.40 -12.62 52.22
CA ASP A 844 56.26 -11.48 51.93
C ASP A 844 55.93 -10.35 52.92
N GLY A 845 56.93 -9.54 53.28
CA GLY A 845 56.73 -8.44 54.23
C GLY A 845 55.58 -7.53 53.83
N PHE A 846 54.62 -7.32 54.74
CA PHE A 846 53.39 -6.58 54.50
C PHE A 846 53.27 -5.35 55.39
N ASP A 847 52.58 -4.33 54.90
CA ASP A 847 52.31 -3.09 55.64
C ASP A 847 50.90 -2.56 55.34
N GLY A 848 50.25 -1.99 56.35
CA GLY A 848 48.94 -1.35 56.21
C GLY A 848 47.73 -2.31 56.12
N VAL A 849 47.89 -3.59 56.44
CA VAL A 849 46.80 -4.57 56.37
C VAL A 849 45.77 -4.32 57.47
N THR A 850 44.49 -4.47 57.15
CA THR A 850 43.38 -4.32 58.10
C THR A 850 42.75 -5.66 58.40
N VAL A 851 42.54 -5.97 59.68
CA VAL A 851 41.84 -7.17 60.15
C VAL A 851 40.50 -6.75 60.76
N ALA A 852 39.41 -7.37 60.33
CA ALA A 852 38.07 -7.12 60.86
C ALA A 852 37.40 -8.40 61.33
N THR A 853 36.57 -8.28 62.37
CA THR A 853 35.78 -9.39 62.91
C THR A 853 34.30 -9.06 62.90
N GLY A 854 33.48 -10.03 62.50
CA GLY A 854 32.01 -9.93 62.53
C GLY A 854 31.39 -11.15 63.23
N TYR A 855 30.56 -10.88 64.23
CA TYR A 855 29.78 -11.89 64.98
C TYR A 855 28.66 -11.24 65.80
#